data_AF-A0A2D6SRU7-F1
#
_entry.id   AF-A0A2D6SRU7-F1
#
_cell.length_a   1.000
_cell.length_b   1.000
_cell.length_c   1.000
_cell.angle_alpha   90.00
_cell.angle_beta   90.00
_cell.angle_gamma   90.00
#
_symmetry.space_group_name_H-M   'P 1'
#
loop_
_entity.id
_entity.type
_entity.pdbx_description
1 polymer ?
#
loop_
_entity_poly.entity_id
_entity_poly.type
_entity_poly.pdbx_seq_one_letter_code
_entity_poly.pdbx_strand_id
1 'polypeptide(L)'
;MKFSTRFAWTLVAFGAVSSSLITGCGKRDIEPHSSVVVEGLESQELASYEQFKTSVVPILESRCALSCHGVPVADYDEFIHRSENAGFFYFPVDPLTGRIPADDATMTQAFHVTRGPVGEGDGHGGHAHSRVAYGEGTAFSPLLRVPLAGDQGGTPHRGMDVFNSSADEDYRVIADWVDTELALRPVAHAELPHEQAVFRDEILPLLVRNGCFVASCHGPLVFNDMKLAMPMPSPDGKFDPKRDMSRAIVATNHKIMLGVKSRFANLGGDLKLSRLIVKNLPLELGGVHQRGGNIQFFDSYDDPDVQTILKWLTLEKKALAAKLKSRDKPILIEDIGRLQGVAFIRGPRHQPRRFFEFDQFWPGSDIIIAPNARGATTTGVKRDPFNLTAGLHPDGPVEIQSFDVRYDGRAIVFSMRDSAERGFRLYEVQLDNNLKYIADSLREISHFADRLDDGTLIHAIDPIYSPGPNDDTGTVLDDVRVSFASNAAGTYTPSDMFGILGEADGGDNGTIIDSQRPEAAGTFDGRRLYVVDGPDKGEWRKIVKHTNDEESVVGAKLQLDKPLAHTPDRRTVFMIEQTQASNLSSFDVWRCVPSKHEDLKQAFTETLRRVTFRAAQDRRLSMRSTGEVMMTSVRNMGFQGDRPVFNGAIFRMMAGGFDYHIQGGNRARYPIYCDSRELPQGLEVRMGTDPRNYSGGGMLMLADHGFGIHIEPENPVDDIPLSADNDVLGKPLKPASRRYLPATAPFFPETGQQAITHTGRSPGGSYRDPFPLPDGTILVSRAVDEVNHLDPNADPDWDIYRISFSGPMQNRRGDAVANVELAKVDSGATTDSAEYWPRPIIVRLKEKPKTHQKFAPRTDGKKPTLVDGVLRMPEGLPGEIECYDYPLLQSFLVNFAPTGARDFKVGLEGPTPRESDPDHMLRYVRVIAQVPPTRDEVQPISGDGAEADPFATAISKGVHTRKLIVSEIPLEPDGTFYAQVPTEVPLIVQGLNHNKMAMHSMNRWFYLQPGEKLTFSIPRKIYPHLCSGCHGSLTGNSYETMGPPDVVSAASQVMATWDPVAKRRRAAYSGGESSADHISVDFRNDVQPILDAKCISCHDGSGPEAAGMDLRGTPTKHYTVAYETLHRLNQPESGNHADKRFINEREGSALESSLMEKILGRELDAPQTLDTPGVPHPAPEGLTEQELLTLTRWIDLGATFLGGHSKGKQPGAPLARRETAQ
;
A
#
# COMPACT_ATOMS: atom_id res chain seq x y z
N MET A 1 36.26 -16.52 56.42
CA MET A 1 36.74 -15.87 57.66
C MET A 1 35.66 -14.86 58.07
N LYS A 2 34.90 -15.03 59.16
CA LYS A 2 35.20 -14.59 60.57
C LYS A 2 35.67 -13.12 60.61
N PHE A 3 35.05 -12.15 61.31
CA PHE A 3 34.09 -12.09 62.44
C PHE A 3 32.85 -11.20 62.08
N SER A 4 31.61 -11.33 62.60
CA SER A 4 31.07 -11.02 63.95
C SER A 4 31.13 -9.51 64.33
N THR A 5 30.16 -8.83 64.99
CA THR A 5 28.96 -9.26 65.76
C THR A 5 27.91 -8.13 65.94
N ARG A 6 26.65 -8.55 66.19
CA ARG A 6 25.51 -7.99 67.00
C ARG A 6 25.84 -6.86 68.02
N PHE A 7 24.95 -6.02 68.60
CA PHE A 7 23.52 -6.04 69.02
C PHE A 7 23.00 -4.55 69.14
N ALA A 8 21.82 -4.16 69.67
CA ALA A 8 20.39 -4.50 69.52
C ALA A 8 19.51 -3.63 70.51
N TRP A 9 18.17 -3.80 70.52
CA TRP A 9 17.15 -3.22 71.45
C TRP A 9 16.71 -1.74 71.25
N THR A 10 15.50 -1.27 71.61
CA THR A 10 14.11 -1.83 71.70
C THR A 10 13.09 -0.67 71.95
N LEU A 11 11.84 -0.88 71.53
CA LEU A 11 10.56 -0.14 71.73
C LEU A 11 10.40 0.91 72.85
N VAL A 12 9.41 1.80 72.63
CA VAL A 12 8.30 2.31 73.50
C VAL A 12 8.08 3.80 73.15
N ALA A 13 7.02 4.25 72.44
CA ALA A 13 5.56 4.10 72.58
C ALA A 13 4.87 5.24 73.36
N PHE A 14 4.05 5.99 72.61
CA PHE A 14 2.73 6.58 72.94
C PHE A 14 2.60 7.77 73.92
N GLY A 15 1.70 8.71 73.56
CA GLY A 15 1.25 9.82 74.40
C GLY A 15 0.41 10.86 73.66
N ALA A 16 -0.87 10.58 73.42
CA ALA A 16 -1.85 11.58 72.94
C ALA A 16 -2.51 12.32 74.13
N VAL A 17 -3.29 13.38 73.86
CA VAL A 17 -4.66 13.67 74.41
C VAL A 17 -5.01 15.18 74.49
N SER A 18 -6.00 15.56 73.66
CA SER A 18 -7.13 16.50 73.85
C SER A 18 -7.00 17.93 74.45
N SER A 19 -7.34 18.91 73.60
CA SER A 19 -8.50 19.84 73.71
C SER A 19 -8.64 20.91 74.84
N SER A 20 -9.03 22.11 74.38
CA SER A 20 -10.07 23.01 74.94
C SER A 20 -9.62 24.36 75.52
N LEU A 21 -9.85 25.41 74.71
CA LEU A 21 -10.45 26.72 75.03
C LEU A 21 -10.18 27.39 76.41
N ILE A 22 -9.66 28.62 76.38
CA ILE A 22 -10.32 29.83 76.94
C ILE A 22 -9.67 31.12 76.43
N THR A 23 -10.48 32.17 76.34
CA THR A 23 -10.19 33.54 75.85
C THR A 23 -9.34 34.39 76.80
N GLY A 24 -8.51 35.30 76.28
CA GLY A 24 -7.92 36.38 77.12
C GLY A 24 -6.85 37.25 76.46
N CYS A 25 -7.25 38.40 75.92
CA CYS A 25 -6.42 39.42 75.28
C CYS A 25 -5.09 39.78 75.99
N GLY A 26 -3.99 39.82 75.23
CA GLY A 26 -2.71 40.40 75.67
C GLY A 26 -1.74 40.61 74.49
N LYS A 27 -1.70 41.82 73.93
CA LYS A 27 -0.80 42.16 72.81
C LYS A 27 0.66 42.00 73.20
N ARG A 28 1.45 41.37 72.32
CA ARG A 28 2.84 41.73 72.06
C ARG A 28 2.99 41.84 70.56
N ASP A 29 3.57 42.94 70.11
CA ASP A 29 3.81 43.19 68.70
C ASP A 29 4.91 42.26 68.20
N ILE A 30 4.65 41.58 67.08
CA ILE A 30 5.64 40.96 66.22
C ILE A 30 5.52 41.72 64.90
N GLU A 31 6.62 42.33 64.46
CA GLU A 31 6.64 43.10 63.21
C GLU A 31 6.32 42.19 62.01
N PRO A 32 5.56 42.67 61.02
CA PRO A 32 5.33 41.91 59.80
C PRO A 32 6.64 41.83 59.02
N HIS A 33 7.13 40.61 58.77
CA HIS A 33 8.21 40.41 57.82
C HIS A 33 7.80 40.98 56.46
N SER A 34 8.72 41.74 55.86
CA SER A 34 8.55 42.37 54.56
C SER A 34 8.09 41.37 53.49
N SER A 35 7.04 41.74 52.75
CA SER A 35 6.74 41.10 51.46
C SER A 35 7.93 41.30 50.53
N VAL A 36 8.64 40.23 50.21
CA VAL A 36 9.66 40.24 49.16
C VAL A 36 8.92 40.45 47.84
N VAL A 37 9.10 41.64 47.24
CA VAL A 37 8.59 41.94 45.90
C VAL A 37 9.59 41.39 44.90
N VAL A 38 9.31 40.19 44.38
CA VAL A 38 10.04 39.62 43.24
C VAL A 38 9.59 40.38 41.99
N GLU A 39 10.54 41.05 41.32
CA GLU A 39 10.24 41.92 40.18
C GLU A 39 9.69 41.10 39.00
N GLY A 40 8.47 41.40 38.56
CA GLY A 40 7.77 40.68 37.48
C GLY A 40 6.67 39.70 37.90
N LEU A 41 6.48 39.44 39.21
CA LEU A 41 5.42 38.55 39.72
C LEU A 41 4.28 39.32 40.41
N GLU A 42 3.04 38.85 40.24
CA GLU A 42 1.90 39.40 40.97
C GLU A 42 1.87 38.89 42.42
N SER A 43 1.32 39.68 43.35
CA SER A 43 1.31 39.31 44.78
C SER A 43 0.59 38.00 45.10
N GLN A 44 -0.32 37.56 44.22
CA GLN A 44 -1.01 36.27 44.32
C GLN A 44 -0.17 35.07 43.86
N GLU A 45 0.91 35.29 43.11
CA GLU A 45 1.77 34.25 42.55
C GLU A 45 2.93 33.87 43.50
N LEU A 46 3.29 34.74 44.44
CA LEU A 46 4.44 34.58 45.34
C LEU A 46 4.45 33.24 46.11
N ALA A 47 3.28 32.74 46.53
CA ALA A 47 3.17 31.46 47.22
C ALA A 47 3.49 30.25 46.30
N SER A 48 3.03 30.32 45.04
CA SER A 48 3.34 29.31 44.02
C SER A 48 4.80 29.39 43.58
N TYR A 49 5.37 30.60 43.50
CA TYR A 49 6.77 30.82 43.17
C TYR A 49 7.73 30.23 44.23
N GLU A 50 7.44 30.44 45.52
CA GLU A 50 8.23 29.82 46.60
C GLU A 50 8.08 28.30 46.63
N GLN A 51 6.88 27.75 46.36
CA GLN A 51 6.69 26.30 46.20
C GLN A 51 7.51 25.74 45.01
N PHE A 52 7.49 26.42 43.86
CA PHE A 52 8.30 26.07 42.68
C PHE A 52 9.80 26.06 43.02
N LYS A 53 10.30 27.16 43.59
CA LYS A 53 11.71 27.37 43.94
C LYS A 53 12.23 26.33 44.93
N THR A 54 11.42 25.95 45.91
CA THR A 54 11.80 25.00 46.97
C THR A 54 11.62 23.53 46.58
N SER A 55 10.60 23.21 45.77
CA SER A 55 10.11 21.84 45.58
C SER A 55 10.23 21.33 44.14
N VAL A 56 9.98 22.18 43.13
CA VAL A 56 9.98 21.79 41.71
C VAL A 56 11.38 21.93 41.08
N VAL A 57 12.11 23.00 41.40
CA VAL A 57 13.46 23.25 40.86
C VAL A 57 14.43 22.07 41.07
N PRO A 58 14.55 21.44 42.27
CA PRO A 58 15.43 20.29 42.46
C PRO A 58 15.12 19.11 41.53
N ILE A 59 13.85 18.94 41.15
CA ILE A 59 13.40 17.88 40.24
C ILE A 59 13.75 18.26 38.79
N LEU A 60 13.54 19.52 38.39
CA LEU A 60 13.95 19.99 37.06
C LEU A 60 15.46 19.85 36.83
N GLU A 61 16.28 20.22 37.82
CA GLU A 61 17.73 20.08 37.76
C GLU A 61 18.18 18.62 37.64
N SER A 62 17.61 17.73 38.46
CA SER A 62 18.05 16.33 38.55
C SER A 62 17.47 15.42 37.46
N ARG A 63 16.25 15.68 36.99
CA ARG A 63 15.52 14.83 36.04
C ARG A 63 15.42 15.39 34.62
N CYS A 64 15.43 16.72 34.44
CA CYS A 64 15.08 17.36 33.15
C CYS A 64 16.25 18.15 32.51
N ALA A 65 17.15 18.73 33.31
CA ALA A 65 18.15 19.67 32.84
C ALA A 65 19.26 19.01 31.99
N LEU A 66 19.82 17.89 32.47
CA LEU A 66 21.18 17.39 32.19
C LEU A 66 21.61 17.15 30.72
N SER A 67 20.68 17.23 29.76
CA SER A 67 20.94 17.21 28.30
C SER A 67 19.73 17.61 27.43
N CYS A 68 18.56 17.85 28.02
CA CYS A 68 17.30 18.03 27.26
C CYS A 68 16.69 19.43 27.36
N HIS A 69 16.56 19.98 28.58
CA HIS A 69 15.85 21.25 28.81
C HIS A 69 16.72 22.37 29.40
N GLY A 70 17.89 22.04 29.98
CA GLY A 70 18.84 23.02 30.47
C GLY A 70 19.63 23.65 29.33
N VAL A 71 19.69 24.98 29.30
CA VAL A 71 20.47 25.77 28.33
C VAL A 71 21.40 26.72 29.11
N PRO A 72 22.68 26.89 28.73
CA PRO A 72 23.59 27.82 29.41
C PRO A 72 23.01 29.23 29.48
N VAL A 73 23.04 29.87 30.66
CA VAL A 73 22.46 31.21 30.89
C VAL A 73 22.88 32.23 29.83
N ALA A 74 24.17 32.24 29.46
CA ALA A 74 24.74 33.18 28.50
C ALA A 74 24.19 33.02 27.06
N ASP A 75 23.73 31.82 26.71
CA ASP A 75 23.19 31.50 25.38
C ASP A 75 21.65 31.54 25.35
N TYR A 76 20.99 31.60 26.53
CA TYR A 76 19.57 31.31 26.69
C TYR A 76 18.65 32.23 25.88
N ASP A 77 18.85 33.55 25.99
CA ASP A 77 18.01 34.52 25.29
C ASP A 77 18.13 34.38 23.77
N GLU A 78 19.34 34.22 23.23
CA GLU A 78 19.52 33.99 21.79
C GLU A 78 18.89 32.66 21.38
N PHE A 79 19.08 31.61 22.18
CA PHE A 79 18.59 30.26 21.89
C PHE A 79 17.07 30.21 21.79
N ILE A 80 16.32 30.80 22.74
CA ILE A 80 14.85 30.73 22.76
C ILE A 80 14.18 31.61 21.70
N HIS A 81 14.84 32.66 21.21
CA HIS A 81 14.29 33.54 20.17
C HIS A 81 14.48 32.97 18.75
N ARG A 82 15.25 31.88 18.58
CA ARG A 82 15.30 31.16 17.30
C ARG A 82 13.96 30.49 17.02
N SER A 83 13.45 30.64 15.79
CA SER A 83 12.12 30.13 15.39
C SER A 83 11.93 28.61 15.54
N GLU A 84 13.03 27.85 15.58
CA GLU A 84 13.07 26.41 15.83
C GLU A 84 12.93 26.02 17.32
N ASN A 85 13.24 26.94 18.25
CA ASN A 85 13.21 26.73 19.70
C ASN A 85 12.11 27.53 20.41
N ALA A 86 11.54 28.53 19.75
CA ALA A 86 10.55 29.44 20.30
C ALA A 86 9.35 28.71 20.93
N GLY A 87 9.15 28.93 22.23
CA GLY A 87 8.02 28.38 22.98
C GLY A 87 8.09 26.87 23.27
N PHE A 88 9.25 26.22 23.09
CA PHE A 88 9.54 24.91 23.67
C PHE A 88 9.89 25.00 25.17
N PHE A 89 9.92 23.87 25.88
CA PHE A 89 10.31 23.83 27.29
C PHE A 89 11.84 23.86 27.41
N TYR A 90 12.39 25.03 27.75
CA TYR A 90 13.81 25.24 28.02
C TYR A 90 13.98 26.22 29.16
N PHE A 91 14.95 26.00 30.05
CA PHE A 91 15.22 26.90 31.18
C PHE A 91 16.73 27.13 31.35
N PRO A 92 17.12 28.34 31.83
CA PRO A 92 18.52 28.71 31.98
C PRO A 92 19.19 27.93 33.12
N VAL A 93 20.38 27.39 32.86
CA VAL A 93 21.21 26.68 33.84
C VAL A 93 22.67 27.13 33.79
N ASP A 94 23.36 27.04 34.91
CA ASP A 94 24.81 27.13 34.98
C ASP A 94 25.46 25.92 34.26
N PRO A 95 26.35 26.14 33.29
CA PRO A 95 26.89 25.07 32.44
C PRO A 95 27.91 24.15 33.14
N LEU A 96 28.39 24.50 34.34
CA LEU A 96 29.34 23.70 35.11
C LEU A 96 28.63 22.77 36.11
N THR A 97 27.46 23.18 36.59
CA THR A 97 26.68 22.48 37.63
C THR A 97 25.38 21.87 37.14
N GLY A 98 24.85 22.32 36.00
CA GLY A 98 23.56 21.91 35.45
C GLY A 98 22.34 22.45 36.23
N ARG A 99 22.57 23.38 37.16
CA ARG A 99 21.57 23.93 38.09
C ARG A 99 21.02 25.28 37.65
N ILE A 100 19.82 25.61 38.08
CA ILE A 100 19.22 26.92 37.84
C ILE A 100 19.89 27.93 38.80
N PRO A 101 20.52 29.00 38.29
CA PRO A 101 21.08 30.06 39.14
C PRO A 101 20.08 30.62 40.15
N ALA A 102 20.56 30.91 41.35
CA ALA A 102 19.72 31.34 42.47
C ALA A 102 19.37 32.84 42.48
N ASP A 103 19.74 33.59 41.43
CA ASP A 103 19.31 34.98 41.26
C ASP A 103 17.85 35.07 40.80
N ASP A 104 17.18 36.14 41.22
CA ASP A 104 15.72 36.26 41.04
C ASP A 104 15.31 36.37 39.57
N ALA A 105 16.14 36.94 38.69
CA ALA A 105 15.83 37.05 37.26
C ALA A 105 15.80 35.66 36.59
N THR A 106 16.86 34.87 36.81
CA THR A 106 16.99 33.53 36.22
C THR A 106 15.97 32.56 36.80
N MET A 107 15.69 32.64 38.10
CA MET A 107 14.67 31.84 38.79
C MET A 107 13.24 32.19 38.34
N THR A 108 12.93 33.48 38.17
CA THR A 108 11.62 33.95 37.67
C THR A 108 11.41 33.53 36.22
N GLN A 109 12.45 33.58 35.38
CA GLN A 109 12.39 33.07 34.01
C GLN A 109 12.11 31.56 33.95
N ALA A 110 12.77 30.78 34.81
CA ALA A 110 12.52 29.33 34.92
C ALA A 110 11.09 29.02 35.39
N PHE A 111 10.56 29.78 36.36
CA PHE A 111 9.17 29.69 36.82
C PHE A 111 8.19 29.95 35.67
N HIS A 112 8.36 31.06 34.94
CA HIS A 112 7.48 31.43 33.84
C HIS A 112 7.47 30.40 32.70
N VAL A 113 8.61 29.79 32.36
CA VAL A 113 8.65 28.76 31.29
C VAL A 113 8.19 27.39 31.77
N THR A 114 8.37 27.05 33.06
CA THR A 114 7.80 25.82 33.65
C THR A 114 6.28 25.88 33.74
N ARG A 115 5.71 27.07 33.93
CA ARG A 115 4.27 27.33 33.87
C ARG A 115 3.75 27.42 32.43
N GLY A 116 4.47 28.17 31.60
CA GLY A 116 4.05 28.62 30.27
C GLY A 116 3.25 29.95 30.31
N PRO A 117 2.90 30.50 29.12
CA PRO A 117 2.13 31.72 29.00
C PRO A 117 0.67 31.52 29.44
N VAL A 118 0.08 32.60 29.96
CA VAL A 118 -1.32 32.68 30.40
C VAL A 118 -2.08 33.58 29.42
N GLY A 119 -3.01 33.01 28.66
CA GLY A 119 -3.80 33.77 27.68
C GLY A 119 -4.92 32.93 27.05
N GLU A 120 -6.07 33.56 26.81
CA GLU A 120 -7.18 32.97 26.08
C GLU A 120 -7.02 33.19 24.57
N GLY A 121 -7.21 32.12 23.79
CA GLY A 121 -7.56 32.22 22.37
C GLY A 121 -6.41 32.26 21.37
N ASP A 122 -5.93 31.08 20.96
CA ASP A 122 -5.40 30.85 19.61
C ASP A 122 -6.07 29.62 19.00
N GLY A 123 -6.81 29.83 17.90
CA GLY A 123 -7.75 28.87 17.30
C GLY A 123 -7.11 27.73 16.51
N HIS A 124 -5.92 27.27 16.88
CA HIS A 124 -5.21 26.17 16.23
C HIS A 124 -4.85 25.09 17.24
N GLY A 125 -5.23 23.84 16.93
CA GLY A 125 -5.14 22.70 17.85
C GLY A 125 -3.72 22.19 18.11
N GLY A 126 -2.88 23.00 18.75
CA GLY A 126 -1.54 22.65 19.20
C GLY A 126 -1.27 23.18 20.61
N HIS A 127 -1.02 22.28 21.56
CA HIS A 127 -0.67 22.58 22.96
C HIS A 127 0.77 23.14 23.10
N ALA A 128 1.22 24.00 22.18
CA ALA A 128 2.64 24.22 21.97
C ALA A 128 3.36 24.89 23.16
N HIS A 129 2.69 25.80 23.88
CA HIS A 129 3.39 26.73 24.78
C HIS A 129 3.04 26.63 26.27
N SER A 130 1.78 26.36 26.64
CA SER A 130 1.42 26.21 28.06
C SER A 130 1.81 24.83 28.61
N ARG A 131 2.20 24.76 29.89
CA ARG A 131 2.68 23.54 30.56
C ARG A 131 1.78 23.09 31.70
N VAL A 132 1.03 24.02 32.29
CA VAL A 132 -0.14 23.80 33.14
C VAL A 132 -1.40 23.84 32.28
N ALA A 133 -2.25 22.81 32.37
CA ALA A 133 -3.50 22.75 31.60
C ALA A 133 -4.64 23.41 32.39
N TYR A 134 -4.70 24.74 32.42
CA TYR A 134 -5.62 25.55 33.26
C TYR A 134 -7.13 25.24 33.17
N GLY A 135 -7.58 24.42 32.21
CA GLY A 135 -8.96 23.96 32.08
C GLY A 135 -9.16 22.44 32.21
N GLU A 136 -8.16 21.66 32.60
CA GLU A 136 -8.26 20.20 32.80
C GLU A 136 -7.76 19.80 34.19
N GLY A 137 -7.97 18.55 34.60
CA GLY A 137 -7.40 18.03 35.85
C GLY A 137 -5.87 18.01 35.84
N THR A 138 -5.28 18.16 37.03
CA THR A 138 -3.83 18.24 37.33
C THR A 138 -2.97 17.38 36.41
N ALA A 139 -3.24 16.07 36.39
CA ALA A 139 -2.47 15.05 35.69
C ALA A 139 -2.47 15.17 34.15
N PHE A 140 -3.34 16.01 33.56
CA PHE A 140 -3.36 16.29 32.13
C PHE A 140 -2.49 17.48 31.71
N SER A 141 -1.94 18.22 32.68
CA SER A 141 -0.94 19.26 32.41
C SER A 141 0.26 18.67 31.67
N PRO A 142 0.68 19.23 30.51
CA PRO A 142 1.83 18.73 29.75
C PRO A 142 3.10 18.51 30.58
N LEU A 143 3.34 19.34 31.61
CA LEU A 143 4.47 19.20 32.52
C LEU A 143 4.52 17.84 33.25
N LEU A 144 3.36 17.25 33.53
CA LEU A 144 3.22 15.94 34.18
C LEU A 144 3.02 14.82 33.15
N ARG A 145 2.18 15.07 32.14
CA ARG A 145 1.73 14.04 31.21
C ARG A 145 2.75 13.68 30.13
N VAL A 146 3.52 14.66 29.64
CA VAL A 146 4.56 14.40 28.62
C VAL A 146 5.68 13.51 29.18
N PRO A 147 6.27 13.79 30.36
CA PRO A 147 7.33 12.94 30.93
C PRO A 147 6.85 11.63 31.59
N LEU A 148 5.55 11.35 31.63
CA LEU A 148 4.99 10.13 32.22
C LEU A 148 5.01 8.96 31.21
N ALA A 149 5.19 7.74 31.72
CA ALA A 149 5.16 6.53 30.91
C ALA A 149 3.87 6.38 30.07
N GLY A 150 4.03 5.92 28.82
CA GLY A 150 2.94 5.88 27.84
C GLY A 150 1.81 4.90 28.16
N ASP A 151 2.07 3.85 28.94
CA ASP A 151 1.05 2.93 29.47
C ASP A 151 0.30 3.52 30.68
N GLN A 152 0.89 4.51 31.35
CA GLN A 152 0.32 5.29 32.46
C GLN A 152 -0.41 6.56 31.98
N GLY A 153 -0.87 6.62 30.72
CA GLY A 153 -1.59 7.78 30.19
C GLY A 153 -0.71 8.88 29.58
N GLY A 154 0.62 8.72 29.62
CA GLY A 154 1.59 9.67 29.10
C GLY A 154 1.66 9.76 27.57
N THR A 155 2.58 10.59 27.06
CA THR A 155 2.70 10.87 25.62
C THR A 155 4.17 10.85 25.16
N PRO A 156 4.48 10.54 23.89
CA PRO A 156 5.86 10.41 23.42
C PRO A 156 6.75 11.63 23.74
N HIS A 157 7.82 11.38 24.50
CA HIS A 157 8.76 12.40 24.97
C HIS A 157 10.19 12.11 24.51
N ARG A 158 10.90 13.14 24.03
CA ARG A 158 12.28 12.99 23.52
C ARG A 158 13.27 12.59 24.62
N GLY A 159 13.02 13.03 25.85
CA GLY A 159 13.81 12.67 27.03
C GLY A 159 13.36 11.35 27.69
N MET A 160 12.57 10.51 27.01
CA MET A 160 12.02 9.25 27.53
C MET A 160 11.00 9.44 28.67
N ASP A 161 10.52 8.32 29.21
CA ASP A 161 9.72 8.29 30.43
C ASP A 161 10.60 8.72 31.61
N VAL A 162 10.34 9.91 32.15
CA VAL A 162 11.02 10.45 33.35
C VAL A 162 10.34 9.91 34.61
N PHE A 163 9.02 9.72 34.53
CA PHE A 163 8.18 9.16 35.59
C PHE A 163 7.57 7.83 35.11
N ASN A 164 7.91 6.74 35.77
CA ASN A 164 7.36 5.41 35.46
C ASN A 164 5.91 5.24 35.95
N SER A 165 5.40 6.14 36.79
CA SER A 165 4.04 6.12 37.34
C SER A 165 3.70 7.47 37.98
N SER A 166 2.40 7.80 38.04
CA SER A 166 1.90 8.90 38.87
C SER A 166 2.09 8.68 40.39
N ALA A 167 2.57 7.49 40.78
CA ALA A 167 2.99 7.18 42.15
C ALA A 167 4.44 7.55 42.48
N ASP A 168 5.24 8.06 41.53
CA ASP A 168 6.59 8.58 41.79
C ASP A 168 6.51 9.81 42.73
N GLU A 169 7.45 9.93 43.66
CA GLU A 169 7.49 11.02 44.65
C GLU A 169 7.71 12.37 43.96
N ASP A 170 8.62 12.42 42.98
CA ASP A 170 8.91 13.62 42.20
C ASP A 170 7.71 14.03 41.33
N TYR A 171 6.97 13.07 40.79
CA TYR A 171 5.73 13.34 40.04
C TYR A 171 4.69 14.03 40.93
N ARG A 172 4.49 13.55 42.16
CA ARG A 172 3.52 14.13 43.10
C ARG A 172 3.91 15.54 43.53
N VAL A 173 5.19 15.82 43.76
CA VAL A 173 5.65 17.17 44.11
C VAL A 173 5.34 18.18 42.99
N ILE A 174 5.53 17.79 41.72
CA ILE A 174 5.12 18.62 40.58
C ILE A 174 3.60 18.72 40.50
N ALA A 175 2.85 17.63 40.79
CA ALA A 175 1.39 17.64 40.77
C ALA A 175 0.79 18.58 41.82
N ASP A 176 1.29 18.55 43.06
CA ASP A 176 0.87 19.46 44.12
C ASP A 176 1.15 20.94 43.78
N TRP A 177 2.22 21.22 43.03
CA TRP A 177 2.49 22.57 42.52
C TRP A 177 1.57 22.97 41.36
N VAL A 178 1.28 22.05 40.44
CA VAL A 178 0.30 22.25 39.38
C VAL A 178 -1.10 22.51 39.96
N ASP A 179 -1.50 21.83 41.04
CA ASP A 179 -2.76 22.09 41.74
C ASP A 179 -2.83 23.50 42.34
N THR A 180 -1.73 23.99 42.95
CA THR A 180 -1.63 25.40 43.37
C THR A 180 -1.83 26.35 42.19
N GLU A 181 -1.18 26.08 41.05
CA GLU A 181 -1.30 26.90 39.84
C GLU A 181 -2.72 26.91 39.26
N LEU A 182 -3.41 25.77 39.24
CA LEU A 182 -4.81 25.65 38.82
C LEU A 182 -5.75 26.38 39.78
N ALA A 183 -5.54 26.26 41.10
CA ALA A 183 -6.35 26.92 42.11
C ALA A 183 -6.23 28.46 42.08
N LEU A 184 -5.06 28.98 41.71
CA LEU A 184 -4.84 30.42 41.51
C LEU A 184 -5.53 30.97 40.25
N ARG A 185 -5.76 30.13 39.22
CA ARG A 185 -6.31 30.56 37.91
C ARG A 185 -7.41 29.61 37.42
N PRO A 186 -8.57 29.56 38.10
CA PRO A 186 -9.67 28.67 37.73
C PRO A 186 -10.30 29.08 36.40
N VAL A 187 -10.22 28.22 35.38
CA VAL A 187 -10.88 28.42 34.08
C VAL A 187 -12.22 27.70 34.04
N ALA A 188 -13.25 28.38 33.53
CA ALA A 188 -14.57 27.77 33.35
C ALA A 188 -14.53 26.61 32.34
N HIS A 189 -14.98 25.42 32.75
CA HIS A 189 -15.02 24.27 31.85
C HIS A 189 -16.16 24.40 30.84
N ALA A 190 -15.84 24.75 29.59
CA ALA A 190 -16.74 24.52 28.44
C ALA A 190 -17.30 23.08 28.44
N GLU A 191 -18.62 22.94 28.31
CA GLU A 191 -19.28 21.63 28.24
C GLU A 191 -18.89 20.88 26.97
N LEU A 192 -18.79 19.55 27.07
CA LEU A 192 -18.64 18.69 25.90
C LEU A 192 -19.93 18.74 25.05
N PRO A 193 -19.84 18.72 23.71
CA PRO A 193 -20.99 18.44 22.85
C PRO A 193 -21.73 17.19 23.32
N HIS A 194 -23.06 17.18 23.22
CA HIS A 194 -23.91 16.13 23.80
C HIS A 194 -23.48 14.71 23.40
N GLU A 195 -23.10 14.53 22.14
CA GLU A 195 -22.60 13.27 21.59
C GLU A 195 -21.25 12.82 22.19
N GLN A 196 -20.36 13.78 22.51
CA GLN A 196 -19.09 13.53 23.20
C GLN A 196 -19.28 13.29 24.70
N ALA A 197 -20.29 13.92 25.32
CA ALA A 197 -20.66 13.67 26.71
C ALA A 197 -21.23 12.24 26.88
N VAL A 198 -22.12 11.80 25.97
CA VAL A 198 -22.62 10.42 25.93
C VAL A 198 -21.49 9.44 25.66
N PHE A 199 -20.58 9.74 24.73
CA PHE A 199 -19.40 8.90 24.50
C PHE A 199 -18.50 8.77 25.74
N ARG A 200 -18.26 9.87 26.46
CA ARG A 200 -17.52 9.86 27.73
C ARG A 200 -18.21 8.99 28.78
N ASP A 201 -19.50 9.23 29.00
CA ASP A 201 -20.22 8.67 30.15
C ASP A 201 -20.71 7.22 29.93
N GLU A 202 -21.00 6.82 28.68
CA GLU A 202 -21.53 5.49 28.34
C GLU A 202 -20.54 4.58 27.58
N ILE A 203 -19.69 5.13 26.69
CA ILE A 203 -18.85 4.32 25.78
C ILE A 203 -17.42 4.11 26.30
N LEU A 204 -16.78 5.13 26.89
CA LEU A 204 -15.43 4.96 27.45
C LEU A 204 -15.34 3.91 28.57
N PRO A 205 -16.29 3.80 29.53
CA PRO A 205 -16.25 2.76 30.56
C PRO A 205 -16.34 1.35 29.99
N LEU A 206 -17.16 1.15 28.96
CA LEU A 206 -17.26 -0.10 28.20
C LEU A 206 -15.91 -0.46 27.55
N LEU A 207 -15.29 0.48 26.84
CA LEU A 207 -14.01 0.26 26.17
C LEU A 207 -12.86 -0.02 27.16
N VAL A 208 -12.86 0.60 28.35
CA VAL A 208 -11.86 0.32 29.40
C VAL A 208 -12.10 -1.06 30.02
N ARG A 209 -13.34 -1.38 30.42
CA ARG A 209 -13.71 -2.69 30.98
C ARG A 209 -13.38 -3.83 30.03
N ASN A 210 -13.66 -3.65 28.74
CA ASN A 210 -13.47 -4.66 27.70
C ASN A 210 -12.02 -4.63 27.15
N GLY A 211 -11.06 -4.01 27.85
CA GLY A 211 -9.63 -4.11 27.53
C GLY A 211 -9.17 -3.44 26.24
N CYS A 212 -9.97 -2.55 25.65
CA CYS A 212 -9.60 -1.89 24.39
C CYS A 212 -8.41 -0.94 24.58
N PHE A 213 -8.20 -0.38 25.77
CA PHE A 213 -7.08 0.50 26.11
C PHE A 213 -5.78 -0.25 26.48
N VAL A 214 -5.49 -1.39 25.87
CA VAL A 214 -4.21 -2.08 26.02
C VAL A 214 -3.17 -1.49 25.06
N ALA A 215 -2.01 -1.08 25.58
CA ALA A 215 -0.99 -0.36 24.82
C ALA A 215 -0.50 -1.12 23.56
N SER A 216 -0.41 -2.46 23.63
CA SER A 216 -0.03 -3.33 22.50
C SER A 216 -1.17 -3.59 21.50
N CYS A 217 -2.41 -3.21 21.80
CA CYS A 217 -3.58 -3.42 20.95
C CYS A 217 -4.07 -2.12 20.28
N HIS A 218 -4.32 -1.07 21.07
CA HIS A 218 -4.80 0.23 20.57
C HIS A 218 -4.04 1.43 21.15
N GLY A 219 -2.89 1.22 21.81
CA GLY A 219 -2.06 2.31 22.32
C GLY A 219 -1.46 3.20 21.21
N PRO A 220 -0.84 4.33 21.57
CA PRO A 220 -0.34 5.32 20.61
C PRO A 220 0.69 4.76 19.62
N LEU A 221 1.48 3.75 20.01
CA LEU A 221 2.58 3.20 19.21
C LEU A 221 2.21 2.02 18.29
N VAL A 222 1.00 1.44 18.40
CA VAL A 222 0.62 0.23 17.65
C VAL A 222 0.53 0.44 16.14
N PHE A 223 0.83 -0.59 15.34
CA PHE A 223 0.65 -0.58 13.88
C PHE A 223 -0.80 -0.90 13.46
N ASN A 224 -1.73 0.00 13.76
CA ASN A 224 -3.09 -0.02 13.19
C ASN A 224 -3.72 1.39 13.11
N ASP A 225 -4.94 1.45 12.57
CA ASP A 225 -5.69 2.69 12.32
C ASP A 225 -6.45 3.24 13.53
N MET A 226 -6.56 2.47 14.62
CA MET A 226 -7.31 2.80 15.84
C MET A 226 -6.34 2.94 17.02
N LYS A 227 -5.76 4.14 17.15
CA LYS A 227 -4.79 4.53 18.19
C LYS A 227 -5.49 5.36 19.27
N LEU A 228 -6.08 4.71 20.26
CA LEU A 228 -6.72 5.37 21.39
C LEU A 228 -5.68 6.09 22.26
N ALA A 229 -6.00 7.29 22.70
CA ALA A 229 -5.27 8.01 23.74
C ALA A 229 -5.64 7.41 25.11
N MET A 230 -4.62 6.91 25.81
CA MET A 230 -4.75 6.18 27.07
C MET A 230 -5.38 7.03 28.20
N PRO A 231 -6.19 6.43 29.09
CA PRO A 231 -6.62 7.09 30.33
C PRO A 231 -5.47 7.31 31.31
N MET A 232 -5.66 8.20 32.27
CA MET A 232 -4.79 8.26 33.45
C MET A 232 -5.10 7.10 34.42
N PRO A 233 -4.10 6.60 35.17
CA PRO A 233 -4.32 5.62 36.22
C PRO A 233 -5.26 6.14 37.31
N SER A 234 -6.35 5.40 37.54
CA SER A 234 -7.32 5.66 38.59
C SER A 234 -6.69 5.51 39.99
N PRO A 235 -6.66 6.55 40.86
CA PRO A 235 -6.02 6.46 42.19
C PRO A 235 -6.65 5.40 43.12
N ASP A 236 -7.92 5.07 42.90
CA ASP A 236 -8.71 4.06 43.61
C ASP A 236 -8.84 2.73 42.85
N GLY A 237 -8.14 2.59 41.71
CA GLY A 237 -8.23 1.44 40.81
C GLY A 237 -9.57 1.31 40.06
N LYS A 238 -10.44 2.33 40.11
CA LYS A 238 -11.75 2.32 39.43
C LYS A 238 -11.82 3.43 38.40
N PHE A 239 -11.97 3.07 37.13
CA PHE A 239 -12.06 4.03 36.04
C PHE A 239 -13.27 4.96 36.17
N ASP A 240 -13.02 6.27 36.22
CA ASP A 240 -14.03 7.33 36.11
C ASP A 240 -13.70 8.18 34.87
N PRO A 241 -14.52 8.18 33.81
CA PRO A 241 -14.24 8.90 32.57
C PRO A 241 -14.30 10.44 32.70
N LYS A 242 -14.72 11.00 33.84
CA LYS A 242 -14.66 12.45 34.13
C LYS A 242 -13.36 12.86 34.83
N ARG A 243 -12.73 11.92 35.55
CA ARG A 243 -11.47 12.12 36.28
C ARG A 243 -10.26 11.66 35.44
N ASP A 244 -10.41 10.50 34.80
CA ASP A 244 -9.30 9.75 34.18
C ASP A 244 -9.17 10.03 32.67
N MET A 245 -10.06 10.86 32.09
CA MET A 245 -10.00 11.32 30.69
C MET A 245 -10.24 12.83 30.60
N SER A 246 -9.28 13.58 30.05
CA SER A 246 -9.46 15.00 29.71
C SER A 246 -10.44 15.18 28.55
N ARG A 247 -11.04 16.37 28.41
CA ARG A 247 -11.96 16.67 27.31
C ARG A 247 -11.30 16.55 25.94
N ALA A 248 -10.00 16.89 25.85
CA ALA A 248 -9.21 16.69 24.64
C ALA A 248 -9.01 15.20 24.30
N ILE A 249 -8.81 14.33 25.31
CA ILE A 249 -8.75 12.87 25.12
C ILE A 249 -10.11 12.32 24.69
N VAL A 250 -11.20 12.72 25.36
CA VAL A 250 -12.56 12.33 25.00
C VAL A 250 -12.84 12.67 23.53
N ALA A 251 -12.63 13.92 23.13
CA ALA A 251 -12.85 14.37 21.75
C ALA A 251 -11.94 13.66 20.72
N THR A 252 -10.73 13.25 21.12
CA THR A 252 -9.80 12.49 20.28
C THR A 252 -10.28 11.05 20.10
N ASN A 253 -10.56 10.34 21.20
CA ASN A 253 -11.03 8.96 21.20
C ASN A 253 -12.40 8.83 20.51
N HIS A 254 -13.30 9.78 20.72
CA HIS A 254 -14.59 9.89 20.05
C HIS A 254 -14.44 9.90 18.53
N LYS A 255 -13.63 10.82 18.00
CA LYS A 255 -13.33 10.90 16.57
C LYS A 255 -12.71 9.59 16.06
N ILE A 256 -11.76 9.01 16.80
CA ILE A 256 -11.08 7.77 16.41
C ILE A 256 -12.05 6.59 16.32
N MET A 257 -12.97 6.45 17.28
CA MET A 257 -14.02 5.42 17.29
C MET A 257 -15.03 5.56 16.14
N LEU A 258 -15.30 6.79 15.69
CA LEU A 258 -16.11 7.01 14.47
C LEU A 258 -15.36 6.61 13.19
N GLY A 259 -14.04 6.66 13.21
CA GLY A 259 -13.17 6.40 12.06
C GLY A 259 -12.48 7.67 11.56
N VAL A 260 -11.34 7.97 12.19
CA VAL A 260 -10.44 9.06 11.78
C VAL A 260 -9.47 8.63 10.68
N LYS A 261 -9.19 7.34 10.52
CA LYS A 261 -8.40 6.79 9.40
C LYS A 261 -9.31 5.87 8.57
N SER A 262 -9.45 4.61 8.97
CA SER A 262 -10.49 3.69 8.50
C SER A 262 -11.86 4.01 9.10
N ARG A 263 -12.96 3.80 8.38
CA ARG A 263 -14.33 3.90 8.94
C ARG A 263 -14.56 2.76 9.94
N PHE A 264 -14.82 3.09 11.20
CA PHE A 264 -15.22 2.12 12.23
C PHE A 264 -16.73 2.11 12.49
N ALA A 265 -17.39 3.26 12.33
CA ALA A 265 -18.85 3.39 12.40
C ALA A 265 -19.49 3.41 11.01
N ASN A 266 -20.47 2.55 10.76
CA ASN A 266 -21.23 2.52 9.50
C ASN A 266 -22.41 3.51 9.50
N LEU A 267 -22.14 4.79 9.81
CA LEU A 267 -23.19 5.83 9.89
C LEU A 267 -23.96 6.02 8.57
N GLY A 268 -23.35 5.61 7.44
CA GLY A 268 -23.93 5.64 6.11
C GLY A 268 -24.86 4.46 5.77
N GLY A 269 -25.12 3.54 6.70
CA GLY A 269 -25.84 2.30 6.42
C GLY A 269 -26.49 1.66 7.65
N ASP A 270 -26.45 0.34 7.74
CA ASP A 270 -26.83 -0.42 8.94
C ASP A 270 -25.75 -0.27 10.03
N LEU A 271 -26.14 0.30 11.16
CA LEU A 271 -25.26 0.53 12.30
C LEU A 271 -24.73 -0.78 12.91
N LYS A 272 -25.46 -1.90 12.78
CA LYS A 272 -25.02 -3.22 13.26
C LYS A 272 -23.73 -3.69 12.61
N LEU A 273 -23.51 -3.34 11.33
CA LEU A 273 -22.30 -3.69 10.58
C LEU A 273 -21.10 -2.78 10.86
N SER A 274 -21.19 -1.88 11.85
CA SER A 274 -20.05 -1.06 12.27
C SER A 274 -18.90 -1.97 12.75
N ARG A 275 -17.68 -1.75 12.23
CA ARG A 275 -16.48 -2.56 12.53
C ARG A 275 -16.24 -2.74 14.03
N LEU A 276 -16.57 -1.73 14.83
CA LEU A 276 -16.46 -1.74 16.30
C LEU A 276 -17.41 -2.74 17.02
N ILE A 277 -18.49 -3.19 16.36
CA ILE A 277 -19.39 -4.25 16.84
C ILE A 277 -18.93 -5.60 16.25
N VAL A 278 -18.95 -5.73 14.92
CA VAL A 278 -18.73 -7.00 14.20
C VAL A 278 -17.35 -7.60 14.38
N LYS A 279 -16.29 -6.82 14.64
CA LYS A 279 -14.98 -7.42 14.99
C LYS A 279 -15.00 -8.11 16.36
N ASN A 280 -15.88 -7.68 17.24
CA ASN A 280 -15.94 -8.08 18.65
C ASN A 280 -17.03 -9.13 18.95
N LEU A 281 -17.84 -9.48 17.94
CA LEU A 281 -18.83 -10.56 18.00
C LEU A 281 -18.22 -11.93 17.67
N PRO A 282 -18.81 -13.03 18.18
CA PRO A 282 -18.52 -14.39 17.74
C PRO A 282 -18.75 -14.56 16.24
N LEU A 283 -17.91 -15.35 15.58
CA LEU A 283 -17.99 -15.56 14.12
C LEU A 283 -19.34 -16.18 13.74
N GLU A 284 -19.80 -17.16 14.51
CA GLU A 284 -21.10 -17.83 14.39
C GLU A 284 -22.32 -16.88 14.52
N LEU A 285 -22.15 -15.66 15.03
CA LEU A 285 -23.21 -14.64 15.15
C LEU A 285 -23.03 -13.46 14.17
N GLY A 286 -22.17 -13.60 13.16
CA GLY A 286 -21.93 -12.57 12.15
C GLY A 286 -20.72 -11.68 12.45
N GLY A 287 -19.85 -12.11 13.37
CA GLY A 287 -18.56 -11.47 13.57
C GLY A 287 -17.61 -11.68 12.38
N VAL A 288 -16.57 -10.84 12.30
CA VAL A 288 -15.48 -10.97 11.31
C VAL A 288 -14.15 -11.21 12.01
N HIS A 289 -13.28 -12.04 11.39
CA HIS A 289 -11.99 -12.41 11.97
C HIS A 289 -11.16 -11.19 12.38
N GLN A 290 -10.63 -11.20 13.62
CA GLN A 290 -9.76 -10.14 14.10
C GLN A 290 -8.52 -10.65 14.86
N ARG A 291 -7.46 -9.82 14.91
CA ARG A 291 -6.18 -10.12 15.58
C ARG A 291 -6.32 -10.48 17.07
N GLY A 292 -7.32 -9.94 17.76
CA GLY A 292 -7.64 -10.27 19.16
C GLY A 292 -8.43 -11.57 19.36
N GLY A 293 -8.95 -12.17 18.29
CA GLY A 293 -9.98 -13.21 18.35
C GLY A 293 -11.39 -12.66 18.61
N ASN A 294 -12.38 -13.52 18.42
CA ASN A 294 -13.80 -13.16 18.34
C ASN A 294 -14.65 -13.58 19.55
N ILE A 295 -14.02 -14.08 20.62
CA ILE A 295 -14.70 -14.77 21.75
C ILE A 295 -14.57 -14.06 23.10
N GLN A 296 -14.27 -12.75 23.10
CA GLN A 296 -13.76 -12.05 24.29
C GLN A 296 -14.56 -10.83 24.76
N PHE A 297 -15.49 -10.29 23.95
CA PHE A 297 -15.99 -8.92 24.15
C PHE A 297 -17.50 -8.76 24.17
N PHE A 298 -18.24 -9.39 23.25
CA PHE A 298 -19.71 -9.35 23.21
C PHE A 298 -20.27 -10.75 23.01
N ASP A 299 -21.39 -11.07 23.68
CA ASP A 299 -22.02 -12.39 23.56
C ASP A 299 -22.94 -12.50 22.33
N SER A 300 -23.59 -11.40 21.92
CA SER A 300 -24.51 -11.34 20.77
C SER A 300 -24.85 -9.91 20.37
N TYR A 301 -25.73 -9.71 19.38
CA TYR A 301 -26.31 -8.38 19.10
C TYR A 301 -27.24 -7.86 20.20
N ASP A 302 -27.79 -8.73 21.05
CA ASP A 302 -28.70 -8.36 22.15
C ASP A 302 -27.93 -8.05 23.45
N ASP A 303 -26.61 -8.11 23.42
CA ASP A 303 -25.71 -7.73 24.51
C ASP A 303 -25.95 -6.25 24.93
N PRO A 304 -26.11 -5.95 26.23
CA PRO A 304 -26.32 -4.58 26.73
C PRO A 304 -25.27 -3.57 26.26
N ASP A 305 -24.02 -4.00 26.07
CA ASP A 305 -22.94 -3.16 25.56
C ASP A 305 -23.15 -2.81 24.08
N VAL A 306 -23.54 -3.79 23.27
CA VAL A 306 -23.87 -3.59 21.86
C VAL A 306 -25.09 -2.67 21.71
N GLN A 307 -26.10 -2.82 22.56
CA GLN A 307 -27.27 -1.91 22.57
C GLN A 307 -26.90 -0.47 22.96
N THR A 308 -25.99 -0.31 23.95
CA THR A 308 -25.46 1.00 24.36
C THR A 308 -24.69 1.67 23.21
N ILE A 309 -23.86 0.89 22.51
CA ILE A 309 -23.14 1.33 21.31
C ILE A 309 -24.10 1.73 20.18
N LEU A 310 -25.14 0.94 19.90
CA LEU A 310 -26.12 1.23 18.83
C LEU A 310 -26.93 2.52 19.13
N LYS A 311 -27.27 2.76 20.40
CA LYS A 311 -27.87 4.03 20.86
C LYS A 311 -26.94 5.22 20.59
N TRP A 312 -25.66 5.10 20.94
CA TRP A 312 -24.65 6.14 20.64
C TRP A 312 -24.50 6.36 19.12
N LEU A 313 -24.33 5.30 18.33
CA LEU A 313 -24.23 5.40 16.86
C LEU A 313 -25.46 6.03 16.20
N THR A 314 -26.65 5.85 16.78
CA THR A 314 -27.88 6.51 16.32
C THR A 314 -27.84 8.02 16.55
N LEU A 315 -27.30 8.46 17.70
CA LEU A 315 -27.06 9.88 17.99
C LEU A 315 -26.02 10.47 17.02
N GLU A 316 -24.93 9.76 16.75
CA GLU A 316 -23.90 10.16 15.79
C GLU A 316 -24.44 10.29 14.35
N LYS A 317 -25.26 9.33 13.89
CA LYS A 317 -25.92 9.41 12.58
C LYS A 317 -26.79 10.67 12.48
N LYS A 318 -27.50 11.03 13.55
CA LYS A 318 -28.31 12.27 13.61
C LYS A 318 -27.45 13.54 13.61
N ALA A 319 -26.37 13.57 14.38
CA ALA A 319 -25.44 14.70 14.43
C ALA A 319 -24.67 14.90 13.12
N LEU A 320 -24.38 13.82 12.39
CA LEU A 320 -23.81 13.86 11.04
C LEU A 320 -24.84 14.35 10.01
N ALA A 321 -26.05 13.80 10.00
CA ALA A 321 -27.10 14.16 9.04
C ALA A 321 -27.41 15.67 9.05
N ALA A 322 -27.42 16.29 10.24
CA ALA A 322 -27.61 17.74 10.40
C ALA A 322 -26.53 18.62 9.74
N LYS A 323 -25.39 18.04 9.34
CA LYS A 323 -24.25 18.73 8.70
C LYS A 323 -24.15 18.44 7.21
N LEU A 324 -24.79 17.37 6.70
CA LEU A 324 -24.69 16.96 5.30
C LEU A 324 -25.51 17.88 4.40
N LYS A 325 -24.89 18.36 3.31
CA LYS A 325 -25.56 19.13 2.25
C LYS A 325 -25.20 18.63 0.84
N SER A 326 -26.07 18.87 -0.13
CA SER A 326 -25.80 18.81 -1.57
C SER A 326 -26.48 19.98 -2.26
N ARG A 327 -25.77 20.68 -3.16
CA ARG A 327 -26.25 21.87 -3.88
C ARG A 327 -26.85 22.90 -2.90
N ASP A 328 -26.15 23.10 -1.78
CA ASP A 328 -26.53 23.91 -0.60
C ASP A 328 -27.88 23.59 0.07
N LYS A 329 -28.45 22.40 -0.18
CA LYS A 329 -29.65 21.88 0.49
C LYS A 329 -29.28 20.80 1.51
N PRO A 330 -29.91 20.74 2.69
CA PRO A 330 -29.65 19.71 3.68
C PRO A 330 -30.10 18.33 3.18
N ILE A 331 -29.38 17.29 3.59
CA ILE A 331 -29.74 15.89 3.32
C ILE A 331 -30.72 15.38 4.39
N LEU A 332 -31.77 14.70 3.95
CA LEU A 332 -32.72 14.03 4.85
C LEU A 332 -32.09 12.77 5.47
N ILE A 333 -32.23 12.60 6.79
CA ILE A 333 -31.62 11.49 7.53
C ILE A 333 -32.10 10.12 7.03
N GLU A 334 -33.35 10.02 6.59
CA GLU A 334 -33.94 8.80 6.03
C GLU A 334 -33.46 8.44 4.62
N ASP A 335 -32.75 9.34 3.93
CA ASP A 335 -32.15 9.04 2.62
C ASP A 335 -30.71 8.50 2.73
N ILE A 336 -30.04 8.71 3.89
CA ILE A 336 -28.66 8.26 4.14
C ILE A 336 -28.60 6.73 4.21
N GLY A 337 -27.96 6.12 3.21
CA GLY A 337 -27.85 4.67 3.04
C GLY A 337 -29.07 3.99 2.43
N ARG A 338 -30.15 4.72 2.14
CA ARG A 338 -31.39 4.16 1.59
C ARG A 338 -31.25 3.90 0.09
N LEU A 339 -31.41 2.65 -0.33
CA LEU A 339 -31.46 2.28 -1.75
C LEU A 339 -32.67 2.93 -2.42
N GLN A 340 -32.40 3.92 -3.29
CA GLN A 340 -33.43 4.65 -4.06
C GLN A 340 -33.71 3.99 -5.40
N GLY A 341 -32.77 3.20 -5.91
CA GLY A 341 -32.87 2.38 -7.11
C GLY A 341 -31.54 1.73 -7.45
N VAL A 342 -31.52 0.88 -8.47
CA VAL A 342 -30.30 0.31 -9.06
C VAL A 342 -30.15 0.87 -10.46
N ALA A 343 -29.00 1.45 -10.76
CA ALA A 343 -28.58 1.73 -12.13
C ALA A 343 -27.71 0.58 -12.64
N PHE A 344 -27.77 0.27 -13.93
CA PHE A 344 -26.93 -0.74 -14.59
C PHE A 344 -26.83 -0.42 -16.08
N ILE A 345 -25.86 -1.02 -16.77
CA ILE A 345 -25.79 -0.96 -18.24
C ILE A 345 -26.57 -2.15 -18.80
N ARG A 346 -27.43 -1.90 -19.79
CA ARG A 346 -27.99 -2.93 -20.69
C ARG A 346 -27.41 -2.72 -22.07
N GLY A 347 -26.90 -3.78 -22.70
CA GLY A 347 -26.30 -3.70 -24.04
C GLY A 347 -26.40 -5.00 -24.82
N PRO A 348 -25.78 -5.07 -26.02
CA PRO A 348 -25.65 -6.31 -26.79
C PRO A 348 -25.19 -7.47 -25.91
N ARG A 349 -25.85 -8.63 -26.03
CA ARG A 349 -25.54 -9.84 -25.26
C ARG A 349 -24.13 -10.37 -25.56
N HIS A 350 -23.82 -10.49 -26.85
CA HIS A 350 -22.52 -10.92 -27.33
C HIS A 350 -21.54 -9.75 -27.48
N GLN A 351 -20.61 -9.61 -26.53
CA GLN A 351 -19.53 -8.60 -26.56
C GLN A 351 -18.18 -9.22 -26.13
N PRO A 352 -17.55 -10.08 -26.95
CA PRO A 352 -16.24 -10.64 -26.61
C PRO A 352 -15.19 -9.52 -26.53
N ARG A 353 -14.76 -9.20 -25.31
CA ARG A 353 -13.75 -8.18 -25.01
C ARG A 353 -12.81 -8.66 -23.90
N ARG A 354 -11.52 -8.76 -24.23
CA ARG A 354 -10.46 -9.01 -23.24
C ARG A 354 -10.25 -7.84 -22.29
N PHE A 355 -9.69 -8.13 -21.12
CA PHE A 355 -9.61 -7.16 -20.03
C PHE A 355 -8.81 -5.89 -20.36
N PHE A 356 -7.94 -5.88 -21.39
CA PHE A 356 -7.16 -4.70 -21.81
C PHE A 356 -7.43 -4.20 -23.24
N GLU A 357 -8.34 -4.81 -24.00
CA GLU A 357 -8.55 -4.50 -25.42
C GLU A 357 -9.82 -3.64 -25.63
N PHE A 358 -9.68 -2.38 -26.07
CA PHE A 358 -10.78 -1.39 -26.06
C PHE A 358 -11.15 -0.83 -27.44
N ASP A 359 -10.35 -1.13 -28.48
CA ASP A 359 -10.53 -0.51 -29.80
C ASP A 359 -11.81 -0.98 -30.50
N GLN A 360 -12.15 -2.27 -30.45
CA GLN A 360 -13.35 -2.83 -31.07
C GLN A 360 -14.63 -2.22 -30.50
N PHE A 361 -15.45 -1.63 -31.38
CA PHE A 361 -16.69 -0.90 -31.07
C PHE A 361 -17.91 -1.83 -31.02
N TRP A 362 -18.66 -1.76 -29.91
CA TRP A 362 -19.86 -2.56 -29.67
C TRP A 362 -21.06 -1.63 -29.35
N PRO A 363 -21.69 -1.01 -30.36
CA PRO A 363 -22.81 -0.09 -30.15
C PRO A 363 -24.09 -0.78 -29.69
N GLY A 364 -24.95 -0.03 -29.00
CA GLY A 364 -26.26 -0.47 -28.51
C GLY A 364 -26.39 -0.55 -26.99
N SER A 365 -25.48 0.06 -26.23
CA SER A 365 -25.50 0.03 -24.76
C SER A 365 -26.08 1.31 -24.16
N ASP A 366 -26.96 1.15 -23.16
CA ASP A 366 -27.65 2.21 -22.44
C ASP A 366 -27.58 2.00 -20.91
N ILE A 367 -27.69 3.09 -20.14
CA ILE A 367 -27.88 3.04 -18.69
C ILE A 367 -29.37 2.93 -18.38
N ILE A 368 -29.77 1.87 -17.69
CA ILE A 368 -31.12 1.64 -17.21
C ILE A 368 -31.17 1.94 -15.71
N ILE A 369 -32.28 2.50 -15.22
CA ILE A 369 -32.56 2.65 -13.79
C ILE A 369 -33.79 1.81 -13.44
N ALA A 370 -33.64 0.92 -12.47
CA ALA A 370 -34.73 0.22 -11.76
C ALA A 370 -34.99 0.93 -10.41
N PRO A 371 -36.03 1.79 -10.29
CA PRO A 371 -36.24 2.62 -9.10
C PRO A 371 -37.02 1.89 -8.00
N ASN A 372 -36.58 2.04 -6.74
CA ASN A 372 -37.26 1.47 -5.58
C ASN A 372 -38.35 2.43 -5.06
N ALA A 373 -39.50 1.87 -4.65
CA ALA A 373 -40.51 2.65 -3.96
C ALA A 373 -40.04 3.05 -2.55
N ARG A 374 -40.41 4.26 -2.09
CA ARG A 374 -40.04 4.75 -0.76
C ARG A 374 -40.67 3.84 0.31
N GLY A 375 -39.84 3.24 1.16
CA GLY A 375 -40.27 2.26 2.17
C GLY A 375 -40.43 0.82 1.66
N ALA A 376 -40.13 0.53 0.39
CA ALA A 376 -39.99 -0.86 -0.06
C ALA A 376 -38.70 -1.48 0.50
N THR A 377 -38.78 -2.74 0.94
CA THR A 377 -37.60 -3.57 1.15
C THR A 377 -36.90 -3.85 -0.17
N THR A 378 -35.61 -4.15 -0.10
CA THR A 378 -34.65 -4.31 -1.21
C THR A 378 -34.91 -5.50 -2.15
N THR A 379 -36.06 -6.17 -2.02
CA THR A 379 -36.54 -7.28 -2.86
C THR A 379 -37.75 -6.91 -3.72
N GLY A 380 -38.27 -5.68 -3.62
CA GLY A 380 -39.44 -5.22 -4.37
C GLY A 380 -39.18 -3.94 -5.16
N VAL A 381 -38.66 -4.08 -6.38
CA VAL A 381 -38.77 -3.03 -7.40
C VAL A 381 -40.26 -2.89 -7.72
N LYS A 382 -40.87 -1.75 -7.34
CA LYS A 382 -42.32 -1.51 -7.45
C LYS A 382 -42.68 -0.46 -8.51
N ARG A 383 -41.75 -0.17 -9.41
CA ARG A 383 -41.86 0.84 -10.45
C ARG A 383 -41.06 0.37 -11.65
N ASP A 384 -41.66 0.48 -12.83
CA ASP A 384 -41.08 -0.01 -14.06
C ASP A 384 -39.68 0.59 -14.30
N PRO A 385 -38.67 -0.25 -14.58
CA PRO A 385 -37.36 0.20 -15.01
C PRO A 385 -37.44 1.04 -16.28
N PHE A 386 -36.54 2.01 -16.42
CA PHE A 386 -36.54 2.93 -17.56
C PHE A 386 -35.13 3.21 -18.04
N ASN A 387 -35.00 3.42 -19.34
CA ASN A 387 -33.77 3.82 -19.98
C ASN A 387 -33.49 5.31 -19.69
N LEU A 388 -32.33 5.62 -19.13
CA LEU A 388 -31.87 6.98 -18.82
C LEU A 388 -31.25 7.67 -20.03
N THR A 389 -30.54 6.91 -20.87
CA THR A 389 -29.62 7.43 -21.89
C THR A 389 -30.17 7.39 -23.32
N ALA A 390 -31.24 6.64 -23.62
CA ALA A 390 -31.82 6.55 -24.96
C ALA A 390 -32.17 7.89 -25.63
N GLY A 391 -32.49 8.93 -24.86
CA GLY A 391 -32.76 10.28 -25.37
C GLY A 391 -31.52 11.17 -25.49
N LEU A 392 -30.34 10.67 -25.15
CA LEU A 392 -29.08 11.43 -25.03
C LEU A 392 -28.14 11.24 -26.22
N HIS A 393 -28.44 10.32 -27.13
CA HIS A 393 -27.67 10.02 -28.34
C HIS A 393 -28.57 9.90 -29.58
N PRO A 394 -29.31 10.98 -29.95
CA PRO A 394 -30.28 10.93 -31.05
C PRO A 394 -29.67 10.62 -32.42
N ASP A 395 -28.36 10.77 -32.59
CA ASP A 395 -27.64 10.56 -33.85
C ASP A 395 -27.34 9.07 -34.16
N GLY A 396 -27.46 8.17 -33.17
CA GLY A 396 -27.25 6.73 -33.38
C GLY A 396 -26.86 5.95 -32.11
N PRO A 397 -26.82 4.61 -32.21
CA PRO A 397 -26.51 3.75 -31.06
C PRO A 397 -25.05 3.92 -30.61
N VAL A 398 -24.87 4.21 -29.32
CA VAL A 398 -23.57 4.41 -28.66
C VAL A 398 -23.08 3.15 -27.97
N GLU A 399 -21.81 3.15 -27.57
CA GLU A 399 -21.26 2.18 -26.61
C GLU A 399 -21.00 2.86 -25.26
N ILE A 400 -21.54 2.28 -24.17
CA ILE A 400 -21.30 2.67 -22.78
C ILE A 400 -20.65 1.49 -22.05
N GLN A 401 -19.53 1.73 -21.37
CA GLN A 401 -18.72 0.66 -20.76
C GLN A 401 -18.74 0.66 -19.23
N SER A 402 -18.74 1.82 -18.57
CA SER A 402 -18.69 1.93 -17.11
C SER A 402 -19.24 3.27 -16.62
N PHE A 403 -19.68 3.30 -15.36
CA PHE A 403 -20.15 4.50 -14.67
C PHE A 403 -20.03 4.45 -13.14
N ASP A 404 -20.14 5.62 -12.49
CA ASP A 404 -20.31 5.75 -11.03
C ASP A 404 -21.45 6.73 -10.69
N VAL A 405 -22.02 6.58 -9.50
CA VAL A 405 -23.11 7.41 -8.98
C VAL A 405 -22.57 8.35 -7.91
N ARG A 406 -22.86 9.65 -8.04
CA ARG A 406 -22.35 10.67 -7.11
C ARG A 406 -22.87 10.44 -5.68
N TYR A 407 -22.14 10.95 -4.69
CA TYR A 407 -22.42 10.75 -3.27
C TYR A 407 -23.84 11.12 -2.82
N ASP A 408 -24.48 12.09 -3.48
CA ASP A 408 -25.85 12.52 -3.21
C ASP A 408 -26.92 11.71 -3.96
N GLY A 409 -26.53 10.78 -4.84
CA GLY A 409 -27.43 10.05 -5.72
C GLY A 409 -28.07 10.90 -6.83
N ARG A 410 -27.54 12.11 -7.11
CA ARG A 410 -28.15 13.08 -8.06
C ARG A 410 -27.31 13.39 -9.31
N ALA A 411 -26.27 12.61 -9.57
CA ALA A 411 -25.56 12.62 -10.84
C ALA A 411 -24.90 11.26 -11.13
N ILE A 412 -24.69 10.98 -12.42
CA ILE A 412 -23.99 9.80 -12.91
C ILE A 412 -22.88 10.26 -13.85
N VAL A 413 -21.66 9.78 -13.63
CA VAL A 413 -20.51 9.96 -14.55
C VAL A 413 -20.26 8.64 -15.26
N PHE A 414 -20.10 8.64 -16.57
CA PHE A 414 -20.04 7.44 -17.39
C PHE A 414 -19.12 7.58 -18.60
N SER A 415 -18.57 6.46 -19.07
CA SER A 415 -17.72 6.39 -20.26
C SER A 415 -18.53 5.95 -21.47
N MET A 416 -18.57 6.78 -22.50
CA MET A 416 -19.33 6.57 -23.74
C MET A 416 -18.47 6.87 -24.98
N ARG A 417 -18.76 6.21 -26.10
CA ARG A 417 -18.35 6.64 -27.45
C ARG A 417 -19.47 6.43 -28.46
N ASP A 418 -19.42 7.24 -29.52
CA ASP A 418 -20.41 7.34 -30.60
C ASP A 418 -20.01 6.55 -31.87
N SER A 419 -18.74 6.18 -32.00
CA SER A 419 -18.18 5.64 -33.25
C SER A 419 -16.92 4.81 -33.01
N ALA A 420 -16.55 3.99 -34.00
CA ALA A 420 -15.29 3.24 -33.98
C ALA A 420 -14.04 4.12 -34.16
N GLU A 421 -14.20 5.34 -34.68
CA GLU A 421 -13.11 6.30 -34.94
C GLU A 421 -12.76 7.16 -33.72
N ARG A 422 -13.58 7.12 -32.67
CA ARG A 422 -13.46 7.93 -31.46
C ARG A 422 -13.34 7.02 -30.22
N GLY A 423 -12.28 7.23 -29.42
CA GLY A 423 -12.12 6.51 -28.16
C GLY A 423 -13.11 6.99 -27.09
N PHE A 424 -13.25 6.24 -26.00
CA PHE A 424 -14.19 6.59 -24.92
C PHE A 424 -13.94 8.00 -24.35
N ARG A 425 -15.02 8.72 -24.07
CA ARG A 425 -15.05 10.01 -23.37
C ARG A 425 -15.92 9.89 -22.13
N LEU A 426 -15.61 10.69 -21.12
CA LEU A 426 -16.40 10.82 -19.92
C LEU A 426 -17.52 11.83 -20.13
N TYR A 427 -18.72 11.44 -19.76
CA TYR A 427 -19.90 12.29 -19.71
C TYR A 427 -20.46 12.30 -18.29
N GLU A 428 -21.09 13.40 -17.89
CA GLU A 428 -21.88 13.48 -16.67
C GLU A 428 -23.32 13.86 -17.01
N VAL A 429 -24.28 13.31 -16.26
CA VAL A 429 -25.70 13.65 -16.34
C VAL A 429 -26.27 13.88 -14.94
N GLN A 430 -27.15 14.87 -14.77
CA GLN A 430 -27.78 15.17 -13.48
C GLN A 430 -29.18 14.54 -13.39
N LEU A 431 -29.52 14.09 -12.18
CA LEU A 431 -30.82 13.47 -11.86
C LEU A 431 -31.65 14.35 -10.92
N ASP A 432 -32.97 14.28 -11.10
CA ASP A 432 -33.96 14.88 -10.21
C ASP A 432 -34.23 14.03 -8.94
N ASN A 433 -35.23 14.43 -8.15
CA ASN A 433 -35.64 13.67 -6.96
C ASN A 433 -36.33 12.32 -7.28
N ASN A 434 -36.84 12.15 -8.50
CA ASN A 434 -37.47 10.93 -9.01
C ASN A 434 -36.51 10.02 -9.80
N LEU A 435 -35.20 10.36 -9.81
CA LEU A 435 -34.14 9.68 -10.56
C LEU A 435 -34.24 9.87 -12.09
N LYS A 436 -35.05 10.82 -12.56
CA LYS A 436 -35.19 11.15 -13.97
C LYS A 436 -34.10 12.13 -14.42
N TYR A 437 -33.75 12.03 -15.70
CA TYR A 437 -32.90 12.99 -16.40
C TYR A 437 -33.40 14.43 -16.22
N ILE A 438 -32.51 15.32 -15.81
CA ILE A 438 -32.77 16.77 -15.89
C ILE A 438 -32.42 17.21 -17.31
N ALA A 439 -33.37 17.81 -18.02
CA ALA A 439 -33.16 18.34 -19.37
C ALA A 439 -31.90 19.22 -19.45
N ASP A 440 -31.19 19.12 -20.58
CA ASP A 440 -29.97 19.85 -20.90
C ASP A 440 -28.81 19.70 -19.89
N SER A 441 -28.84 18.65 -19.04
CA SER A 441 -27.81 18.40 -18.03
C SER A 441 -26.70 17.41 -18.43
N LEU A 442 -26.78 16.84 -19.63
CA LEU A 442 -25.72 16.01 -20.21
C LEU A 442 -24.54 16.88 -20.61
N ARG A 443 -23.33 16.47 -20.22
CA ARG A 443 -22.09 17.18 -20.56
C ARG A 443 -20.92 16.23 -20.73
N GLU A 444 -20.14 16.41 -21.80
CA GLU A 444 -18.80 15.82 -21.92
C GLU A 444 -17.87 16.53 -20.91
N ILE A 445 -17.13 15.76 -20.10
CA ILE A 445 -16.23 16.30 -19.06
C ILE A 445 -14.76 15.93 -19.28
N SER A 446 -14.45 15.19 -20.35
CA SER A 446 -13.08 14.85 -20.76
C SER A 446 -12.86 15.18 -22.22
N HIS A 447 -11.87 16.02 -22.53
CA HIS A 447 -11.64 16.54 -23.88
C HIS A 447 -10.22 16.25 -24.37
N PHE A 448 -9.89 14.96 -24.52
CA PHE A 448 -8.66 14.51 -25.18
C PHE A 448 -8.76 14.63 -26.71
N ALA A 449 -7.60 14.57 -27.39
CA ALA A 449 -7.55 14.23 -28.81
C ALA A 449 -8.09 12.81 -29.05
N ASP A 450 -8.53 12.51 -30.27
CA ASP A 450 -9.15 11.21 -30.58
C ASP A 450 -8.14 10.06 -30.71
N ARG A 451 -6.93 10.38 -31.17
CA ARG A 451 -5.83 9.43 -31.35
C ARG A 451 -4.51 9.99 -30.84
N LEU A 452 -3.60 9.09 -30.46
CA LEU A 452 -2.17 9.35 -30.28
C LEU A 452 -1.50 9.53 -31.65
N ASP A 453 -0.26 10.04 -31.67
CA ASP A 453 0.53 10.26 -32.89
C ASP A 453 0.77 8.97 -33.71
N ASP A 454 0.69 7.79 -33.07
CA ASP A 454 0.79 6.47 -33.70
C ASP A 454 -0.55 5.93 -34.26
N GLY A 455 -1.61 6.75 -34.21
CA GLY A 455 -2.96 6.41 -34.67
C GLY A 455 -3.83 5.65 -33.65
N THR A 456 -3.31 5.31 -32.47
CA THR A 456 -4.06 4.53 -31.45
C THR A 456 -5.11 5.39 -30.76
N LEU A 457 -6.31 4.83 -30.54
CA LEU A 457 -7.41 5.57 -29.90
C LEU A 457 -7.06 5.97 -28.46
N ILE A 458 -7.41 7.20 -28.08
CA ILE A 458 -7.32 7.66 -26.70
C ILE A 458 -8.66 7.42 -26.02
N HIS A 459 -8.66 6.59 -24.97
CA HIS A 459 -9.84 6.20 -24.20
C HIS A 459 -9.80 6.81 -22.79
N ALA A 460 -10.96 7.23 -22.27
CA ALA A 460 -11.17 7.58 -20.87
C ALA A 460 -12.26 6.69 -20.28
N ILE A 461 -11.88 5.81 -19.34
CA ILE A 461 -12.68 4.66 -18.86
C ILE A 461 -12.64 4.52 -17.33
N ASP A 462 -13.49 3.64 -16.81
CA ASP A 462 -13.62 3.31 -15.39
C ASP A 462 -13.72 4.55 -14.46
N PRO A 463 -14.61 5.53 -14.74
CA PRO A 463 -14.69 6.76 -13.96
C PRO A 463 -15.33 6.49 -12.59
N ILE A 464 -14.77 7.11 -11.55
CA ILE A 464 -15.35 7.19 -10.21
C ILE A 464 -15.41 8.64 -9.72
N TYR A 465 -16.41 8.94 -8.91
CA TYR A 465 -16.39 10.17 -8.11
C TYR A 465 -15.43 10.01 -6.94
N SER A 466 -14.58 11.03 -6.74
CA SER A 466 -13.72 11.17 -5.57
C SER A 466 -13.96 12.54 -4.89
N PRO A 467 -13.62 12.72 -3.60
CA PRO A 467 -13.92 13.95 -2.86
C PRO A 467 -13.35 15.20 -3.56
N GLY A 468 -14.17 16.23 -3.73
CA GLY A 468 -13.81 17.45 -4.46
C GLY A 468 -12.73 18.30 -3.78
N PRO A 469 -12.41 19.47 -4.37
CA PRO A 469 -11.34 20.31 -3.89
C PRO A 469 -11.75 21.25 -2.74
N ASN A 470 -13.06 21.41 -2.46
CA ASN A 470 -13.59 22.40 -1.51
C ASN A 470 -14.19 21.80 -0.24
N ASP A 471 -14.32 20.47 -0.15
CA ASP A 471 -14.90 19.77 1.01
C ASP A 471 -13.84 19.05 1.86
N ASP A 472 -13.31 19.79 2.84
CA ASP A 472 -12.37 19.31 3.87
C ASP A 472 -13.03 18.42 4.94
N THR A 473 -14.33 18.60 5.17
CA THR A 473 -15.09 17.88 6.21
C THR A 473 -15.74 16.57 5.73
N GLY A 474 -15.93 16.40 4.43
CA GLY A 474 -16.67 15.30 3.81
C GLY A 474 -18.19 15.46 3.88
N THR A 475 -18.70 16.69 4.02
CA THR A 475 -20.13 16.98 4.26
C THR A 475 -20.88 17.58 3.07
N VAL A 476 -20.19 17.99 2.00
CA VAL A 476 -20.76 18.72 0.85
C VAL A 476 -20.88 17.79 -0.36
N LEU A 477 -21.85 16.87 -0.35
CA LEU A 477 -21.90 15.68 -1.21
C LEU A 477 -21.82 15.91 -2.73
N ASP A 478 -22.09 17.12 -3.25
CA ASP A 478 -21.91 17.46 -4.68
C ASP A 478 -20.54 18.07 -5.04
N ASP A 479 -19.69 18.45 -4.08
CA ASP A 479 -18.31 18.88 -4.35
C ASP A 479 -17.43 17.66 -4.64
N VAL A 480 -17.19 17.37 -5.92
CA VAL A 480 -16.50 16.16 -6.36
C VAL A 480 -15.43 16.47 -7.40
N ARG A 481 -14.48 15.56 -7.52
CA ARG A 481 -13.62 15.41 -8.70
C ARG A 481 -13.91 14.05 -9.34
N VAL A 482 -13.46 13.84 -10.58
CA VAL A 482 -13.57 12.55 -11.25
C VAL A 482 -12.18 11.96 -11.40
N SER A 483 -12.01 10.70 -10.97
CA SER A 483 -10.81 9.90 -11.19
C SER A 483 -11.14 8.80 -12.20
N PHE A 484 -10.26 8.55 -13.16
CA PHE A 484 -10.52 7.65 -14.29
C PHE A 484 -9.22 7.06 -14.84
N ALA A 485 -9.30 5.98 -15.61
CA ALA A 485 -8.16 5.41 -16.33
C ALA A 485 -8.10 5.93 -17.78
N SER A 486 -6.90 6.24 -18.28
CA SER A 486 -6.69 6.65 -19.68
C SER A 486 -5.29 6.31 -20.18
N ASN A 487 -5.21 5.93 -21.46
CA ASN A 487 -3.98 5.64 -22.19
C ASN A 487 -3.37 6.88 -22.89
N ALA A 488 -3.86 8.09 -22.59
CA ALA A 488 -3.36 9.36 -23.14
C ALA A 488 -1.86 9.63 -22.92
N ALA A 489 -1.19 8.84 -22.06
CA ALA A 489 0.26 8.90 -21.85
C ALA A 489 1.10 8.28 -22.99
N GLY A 490 0.49 7.61 -23.98
CA GLY A 490 1.19 7.11 -25.17
C GLY A 490 2.19 5.98 -24.94
N THR A 491 2.15 5.36 -23.76
CA THR A 491 3.06 4.28 -23.35
C THR A 491 2.47 2.91 -23.71
N TYR A 492 3.34 1.92 -23.91
CA TYR A 492 2.98 0.51 -24.13
C TYR A 492 3.59 -0.39 -23.06
N THR A 493 2.94 -1.51 -22.76
CA THR A 493 3.44 -2.49 -21.79
C THR A 493 2.86 -3.89 -22.09
N PRO A 494 3.53 -5.00 -21.70
CA PRO A 494 2.95 -6.32 -21.83
C PRO A 494 1.63 -6.43 -21.06
N SER A 495 0.58 -6.90 -21.74
CA SER A 495 -0.79 -7.02 -21.22
C SER A 495 -1.23 -8.45 -20.90
N ASP A 496 -0.42 -9.43 -21.32
CA ASP A 496 -0.63 -10.87 -21.07
C ASP A 496 0.63 -11.49 -20.45
N MET A 497 0.51 -12.73 -20.00
CA MET A 497 1.50 -13.48 -19.21
C MET A 497 2.70 -13.93 -20.05
N PHE A 498 3.87 -14.08 -19.43
CA PHE A 498 5.07 -14.67 -20.07
C PHE A 498 4.87 -16.10 -20.59
N GLY A 499 3.94 -16.82 -19.98
CA GLY A 499 3.58 -18.17 -20.32
C GLY A 499 2.32 -18.56 -19.58
N ILE A 500 1.74 -19.67 -20.01
CA ILE A 500 0.45 -20.16 -19.57
C ILE A 500 0.72 -21.17 -18.45
N LEU A 501 0.70 -20.68 -17.20
CA LEU A 501 0.98 -21.44 -15.97
C LEU A 501 -0.16 -22.39 -15.63
N GLY A 502 0.10 -23.70 -15.64
CA GLY A 502 -0.84 -24.78 -15.30
C GLY A 502 -0.32 -25.71 -14.20
N GLU A 503 -1.22 -26.56 -13.73
CA GLU A 503 -1.03 -27.49 -12.61
C GLU A 503 -1.61 -28.84 -13.03
N ALA A 504 -0.87 -29.94 -12.82
CA ALA A 504 -1.35 -31.26 -13.20
C ALA A 504 -2.31 -31.83 -12.14
N ASP A 505 -3.54 -32.15 -12.51
CA ASP A 505 -4.44 -32.95 -11.67
C ASP A 505 -4.10 -34.45 -11.70
N GLY A 506 -3.28 -34.87 -12.68
CA GLY A 506 -2.75 -36.22 -12.79
C GLY A 506 -2.17 -36.51 -14.18
N GLY A 507 -2.09 -37.79 -14.52
CA GLY A 507 -1.64 -38.28 -15.83
C GLY A 507 -0.88 -39.59 -15.74
N ASP A 508 -0.09 -39.88 -16.77
CA ASP A 508 0.99 -40.87 -16.74
C ASP A 508 2.31 -40.19 -17.11
N ASN A 509 3.45 -40.89 -17.04
CA ASN A 509 4.74 -40.25 -17.35
C ASN A 509 4.80 -39.62 -18.77
N GLY A 510 3.96 -40.06 -19.73
CA GLY A 510 3.89 -39.50 -21.08
C GLY A 510 2.78 -38.47 -21.30
N THR A 511 1.94 -38.19 -20.30
CA THR A 511 0.76 -37.33 -20.42
C THR A 511 0.51 -36.50 -19.16
N ILE A 512 0.21 -35.21 -19.33
CA ILE A 512 -0.30 -34.35 -18.25
C ILE A 512 -1.81 -34.16 -18.44
N ILE A 513 -2.58 -34.25 -17.37
CA ILE A 513 -3.99 -33.85 -17.31
C ILE A 513 -4.10 -32.61 -16.43
N ASP A 514 -4.59 -31.51 -16.99
CA ASP A 514 -4.90 -30.25 -16.29
C ASP A 514 -6.41 -30.02 -16.45
N SER A 515 -7.20 -30.31 -15.41
CA SER A 515 -8.67 -30.23 -15.42
C SER A 515 -9.20 -28.81 -15.49
N GLN A 516 -8.34 -27.82 -15.32
CA GLN A 516 -8.74 -26.43 -15.23
C GLN A 516 -8.78 -25.78 -16.62
N ARG A 517 -7.95 -26.25 -17.57
CA ARG A 517 -7.76 -25.73 -18.94
C ARG A 517 -8.97 -25.88 -19.87
N PRO A 518 -9.55 -24.78 -20.39
CA PRO A 518 -10.65 -24.83 -21.34
C PRO A 518 -10.25 -24.48 -22.79
N GLU A 519 -8.96 -24.35 -23.07
CA GLU A 519 -8.47 -24.12 -24.43
C GLU A 519 -8.91 -25.28 -25.38
N ALA A 520 -9.13 -24.98 -26.66
CA ALA A 520 -9.59 -25.98 -27.61
C ALA A 520 -8.50 -27.04 -27.90
N ALA A 521 -8.90 -28.29 -28.16
CA ALA A 521 -7.98 -29.34 -28.63
C ALA A 521 -7.14 -28.84 -29.83
N GLY A 522 -5.86 -29.19 -29.84
CA GLY A 522 -4.89 -28.67 -30.82
C GLY A 522 -4.28 -27.29 -30.49
N THR A 523 -4.86 -26.47 -29.60
CA THR A 523 -4.35 -25.11 -29.25
C THR A 523 -2.89 -25.08 -28.79
N PHE A 524 -2.44 -26.17 -28.16
CA PHE A 524 -1.08 -26.34 -27.63
C PHE A 524 -0.22 -27.30 -28.47
N ASP A 525 -0.70 -27.80 -29.61
CA ASP A 525 0.06 -28.72 -30.45
C ASP A 525 1.36 -28.08 -30.92
N GLY A 526 2.46 -28.80 -30.73
CA GLY A 526 3.81 -28.35 -31.07
C GLY A 526 4.41 -27.33 -30.09
N ARG A 527 3.67 -26.85 -29.09
CA ARG A 527 4.20 -25.94 -28.06
C ARG A 527 5.09 -26.66 -27.06
N ARG A 528 5.97 -25.89 -26.44
CA ARG A 528 6.88 -26.31 -25.36
C ARG A 528 6.26 -26.04 -23.98
N LEU A 529 6.64 -26.87 -23.02
CA LEU A 529 6.19 -26.88 -21.63
C LEU A 529 7.40 -27.03 -20.71
N TYR A 530 7.51 -26.16 -19.69
CA TYR A 530 8.52 -26.21 -18.64
C TYR A 530 7.93 -26.65 -17.31
N VAL A 531 8.59 -27.52 -16.56
CA VAL A 531 8.22 -27.81 -15.17
C VAL A 531 8.90 -26.79 -14.24
N VAL A 532 8.11 -25.84 -13.71
CA VAL A 532 8.60 -24.74 -12.84
C VAL A 532 8.66 -25.13 -11.38
N ASP A 533 7.95 -26.18 -10.95
CA ASP A 533 8.03 -26.73 -9.60
C ASP A 533 7.65 -28.23 -9.58
N GLY A 534 8.05 -28.93 -8.52
CA GLY A 534 7.75 -30.35 -8.32
C GLY A 534 8.91 -31.32 -8.55
N PRO A 535 8.64 -32.65 -8.57
CA PRO A 535 9.67 -33.70 -8.67
C PRO A 535 10.52 -33.66 -9.94
N ASP A 536 9.98 -33.10 -11.04
CA ASP A 536 10.65 -32.95 -12.32
C ASP A 536 11.02 -31.47 -12.61
N LYS A 537 11.13 -30.60 -11.58
CA LYS A 537 11.49 -29.19 -11.73
C LYS A 537 12.78 -29.03 -12.57
N GLY A 538 12.74 -28.15 -13.57
CA GLY A 538 13.83 -27.95 -14.52
C GLY A 538 13.64 -28.68 -15.87
N GLU A 539 12.71 -29.64 -15.95
CA GLU A 539 12.48 -30.43 -17.16
C GLU A 539 11.64 -29.68 -18.22
N TRP A 540 12.01 -29.84 -19.49
CA TRP A 540 11.27 -29.32 -20.65
C TRP A 540 10.72 -30.43 -21.54
N ARG A 541 9.50 -30.23 -22.04
CA ARG A 541 8.76 -31.17 -22.91
C ARG A 541 8.13 -30.43 -24.08
N LYS A 542 7.88 -31.14 -25.18
CA LYS A 542 7.06 -30.66 -26.29
C LYS A 542 5.72 -31.37 -26.27
N ILE A 543 4.64 -30.60 -26.36
CA ILE A 543 3.27 -31.10 -26.46
C ILE A 543 3.09 -31.60 -27.90
N VAL A 544 3.10 -32.92 -28.09
CA VAL A 544 2.89 -33.53 -29.42
C VAL A 544 1.42 -33.58 -29.81
N LYS A 545 0.52 -33.56 -28.82
CA LYS A 545 -0.92 -33.52 -29.02
C LYS A 545 -1.65 -32.98 -27.79
N HIS A 546 -2.56 -32.06 -28.00
CA HIS A 546 -3.52 -31.55 -27.04
C HIS A 546 -4.92 -32.07 -27.39
N THR A 547 -5.50 -32.86 -26.50
CA THR A 547 -6.89 -33.32 -26.58
C THR A 547 -7.64 -32.92 -25.32
N ASN A 548 -8.96 -32.74 -25.41
CA ASN A 548 -9.79 -32.53 -24.22
C ASN A 548 -10.40 -33.90 -23.86
N ASP A 549 -10.41 -34.26 -22.58
CA ASP A 549 -10.96 -35.56 -22.14
C ASP A 549 -12.47 -35.46 -21.90
N GLU A 550 -13.24 -36.45 -22.36
CA GLU A 550 -14.72 -36.46 -22.29
C GLU A 550 -15.24 -37.11 -20.99
N GLU A 551 -14.45 -37.97 -20.32
CA GLU A 551 -14.92 -38.74 -19.15
C GLU A 551 -14.61 -38.08 -17.79
N SER A 552 -13.72 -37.09 -17.77
CA SER A 552 -13.52 -36.21 -16.61
C SER A 552 -14.00 -34.80 -16.94
N VAL A 553 -14.16 -33.92 -15.93
CA VAL A 553 -14.77 -32.60 -16.12
C VAL A 553 -13.83 -31.64 -16.87
N VAL A 554 -13.75 -31.82 -18.19
CA VAL A 554 -13.26 -30.91 -19.23
C VAL A 554 -11.89 -30.27 -18.92
N GLY A 555 -10.87 -31.14 -18.92
CA GLY A 555 -9.47 -30.76 -18.84
C GLY A 555 -8.72 -30.87 -20.17
N ALA A 556 -7.60 -30.15 -20.26
CA ALA A 556 -6.57 -30.40 -21.24
C ALA A 556 -5.79 -31.66 -20.90
N LYS A 557 -5.67 -32.56 -21.87
CA LYS A 557 -4.76 -33.70 -21.87
C LYS A 557 -3.62 -33.43 -22.84
N LEU A 558 -2.43 -33.22 -22.27
CA LEU A 558 -1.21 -32.85 -22.99
C LEU A 558 -0.34 -34.09 -23.15
N GLN A 559 -0.30 -34.64 -24.36
CA GLN A 559 0.63 -35.72 -24.70
C GLN A 559 2.03 -35.14 -24.94
N LEU A 560 3.04 -35.72 -24.29
CA LEU A 560 4.42 -35.26 -24.31
C LEU A 560 5.25 -36.01 -25.36
N ASP A 561 6.31 -35.38 -25.85
CA ASP A 561 7.28 -35.96 -26.81
C ASP A 561 8.15 -37.07 -26.21
N LYS A 562 8.46 -36.95 -24.92
CA LYS A 562 9.24 -37.91 -24.13
C LYS A 562 8.68 -37.97 -22.70
N PRO A 563 8.76 -39.12 -22.01
CA PRO A 563 8.21 -39.23 -20.66
C PRO A 563 8.95 -38.35 -19.64
N LEU A 564 8.25 -37.92 -18.60
CA LEU A 564 8.78 -37.39 -17.34
C LEU A 564 9.37 -38.53 -16.48
N ALA A 565 10.28 -38.21 -15.56
CA ALA A 565 10.88 -39.21 -14.69
C ALA A 565 9.88 -39.69 -13.63
N HIS A 566 9.03 -38.79 -13.15
CA HIS A 566 7.94 -39.09 -12.24
C HIS A 566 6.57 -39.03 -12.95
N THR A 567 5.56 -39.63 -12.33
CA THR A 567 4.17 -39.52 -12.79
C THR A 567 3.62 -38.16 -12.36
N PRO A 568 3.00 -37.36 -13.27
CA PRO A 568 2.44 -36.07 -12.91
C PRO A 568 1.35 -36.15 -11.84
N ASP A 569 1.43 -35.26 -10.86
CA ASP A 569 0.40 -34.96 -9.87
C ASP A 569 0.42 -33.46 -9.56
N ARG A 570 -0.36 -32.99 -8.57
CA ARG A 570 -0.47 -31.54 -8.25
C ARG A 570 0.84 -30.85 -7.84
N ARG A 571 1.91 -31.59 -7.59
CA ARG A 571 3.24 -31.02 -7.40
C ARG A 571 3.89 -30.64 -8.72
N THR A 572 3.50 -31.26 -9.84
CA THR A 572 3.97 -30.96 -11.20
C THR A 572 3.30 -29.68 -11.70
N VAL A 573 3.92 -28.55 -11.36
CA VAL A 573 3.55 -27.23 -11.86
C VAL A 573 4.32 -26.95 -13.14
N PHE A 574 3.65 -26.44 -14.17
CA PHE A 574 4.27 -26.21 -15.45
C PHE A 574 3.85 -24.89 -16.12
N MET A 575 4.67 -24.41 -17.05
CA MET A 575 4.40 -23.25 -17.89
C MET A 575 4.43 -23.67 -19.36
N ILE A 576 3.29 -23.58 -20.05
CA ILE A 576 3.22 -23.71 -21.51
C ILE A 576 3.66 -22.39 -22.13
N GLU A 577 4.48 -22.43 -23.17
CA GLU A 577 4.96 -21.22 -23.82
C GLU A 577 3.86 -20.36 -24.49
N GLN A 578 4.10 -19.05 -24.49
CA GLN A 578 3.39 -18.12 -25.35
C GLN A 578 4.11 -18.04 -26.71
N THR A 579 3.35 -18.02 -27.80
CA THR A 579 3.91 -17.95 -29.16
C THR A 579 4.45 -16.57 -29.53
N GLN A 580 3.96 -15.52 -28.87
CA GLN A 580 4.32 -14.12 -29.11
C GLN A 580 3.80 -13.24 -27.96
N ALA A 581 4.59 -12.25 -27.53
CA ALA A 581 4.18 -11.29 -26.52
C ALA A 581 2.98 -10.41 -26.95
N SER A 582 2.02 -10.17 -26.06
CA SER A 582 0.94 -9.20 -26.27
C SER A 582 1.29 -7.86 -25.61
N ASN A 583 1.71 -6.88 -26.43
CA ASN A 583 2.02 -5.52 -25.99
C ASN A 583 0.90 -4.56 -26.42
N LEU A 584 0.20 -3.98 -25.44
CA LEU A 584 -0.91 -3.06 -25.65
C LEU A 584 -0.61 -1.68 -25.05
N SER A 585 -1.40 -0.68 -25.47
CA SER A 585 -1.35 0.67 -24.89
C SER A 585 -1.65 0.61 -23.39
N SER A 586 -0.84 1.28 -22.57
CA SER A 586 -0.94 1.22 -21.11
C SER A 586 -1.91 2.25 -20.57
N PHE A 587 -2.79 1.84 -19.66
CA PHE A 587 -3.66 2.76 -18.94
C PHE A 587 -2.99 3.28 -17.67
N ASP A 588 -2.95 4.60 -17.52
CA ASP A 588 -2.65 5.31 -16.27
C ASP A 588 -3.93 5.82 -15.62
N VAL A 589 -3.87 6.14 -14.33
CA VAL A 589 -4.92 6.89 -13.65
C VAL A 589 -4.70 8.40 -13.80
N TRP A 590 -5.80 9.10 -14.04
CA TRP A 590 -5.91 10.54 -14.19
C TRP A 590 -7.03 11.09 -13.30
N ARG A 591 -7.06 12.41 -13.14
CA ARG A 591 -8.21 13.12 -12.57
C ARG A 591 -8.49 14.45 -13.27
N CYS A 592 -9.73 14.91 -13.21
CA CYS A 592 -10.15 16.28 -13.50
C CYS A 592 -11.18 16.75 -12.46
N VAL A 593 -11.45 18.06 -12.39
CA VAL A 593 -12.55 18.62 -11.59
C VAL A 593 -13.71 18.95 -12.54
N PRO A 594 -14.89 18.32 -12.42
CA PRO A 594 -16.03 18.60 -13.27
C PRO A 594 -16.61 19.98 -12.95
N SER A 595 -16.19 20.97 -13.75
CA SER A 595 -16.53 22.39 -13.60
C SER A 595 -18.03 22.68 -13.73
N LYS A 596 -18.51 23.77 -13.14
CA LYS A 596 -19.86 24.34 -13.35
C LYS A 596 -19.86 25.52 -14.36
N HIS A 597 -18.71 25.83 -14.97
CA HIS A 597 -18.55 26.89 -15.98
C HIS A 597 -19.00 26.44 -17.38
N GLU A 598 -19.26 27.40 -18.26
CA GLU A 598 -19.69 27.16 -19.65
C GLU A 598 -18.57 26.56 -20.52
N ASP A 599 -17.31 26.96 -20.34
CA ASP A 599 -16.17 26.34 -21.04
C ASP A 599 -15.65 25.10 -20.30
N LEU A 600 -16.26 23.96 -20.62
CA LEU A 600 -15.89 22.64 -20.11
C LEU A 600 -14.51 22.19 -20.61
N LYS A 601 -14.08 22.64 -21.80
CA LYS A 601 -12.80 22.25 -22.41
C LYS A 601 -11.62 22.95 -21.75
N GLN A 602 -11.76 24.25 -21.49
CA GLN A 602 -10.79 25.01 -20.69
C GLN A 602 -10.69 24.39 -19.29
N ALA A 603 -11.82 24.17 -18.61
CA ALA A 603 -11.81 23.61 -17.26
C ALA A 603 -11.23 22.19 -17.17
N PHE A 604 -11.44 21.35 -18.18
CA PHE A 604 -10.78 20.06 -18.28
C PHE A 604 -9.26 20.24 -18.43
N THR A 605 -8.80 21.04 -19.39
CA THR A 605 -7.36 21.33 -19.61
C THR A 605 -6.69 21.88 -18.34
N GLU A 606 -7.33 22.81 -17.64
CA GLU A 606 -6.78 23.45 -16.44
C GLU A 606 -6.73 22.52 -15.24
N THR A 607 -7.63 21.54 -15.11
CA THR A 607 -7.75 20.67 -13.92
C THR A 607 -7.31 19.22 -14.15
N LEU A 608 -7.03 18.83 -15.39
CA LEU A 608 -6.51 17.50 -15.75
C LEU A 608 -5.13 17.28 -15.13
N ARG A 609 -4.98 16.21 -14.36
CA ARG A 609 -3.70 15.76 -13.82
C ARG A 609 -3.55 14.24 -13.98
N ARG A 610 -2.42 13.80 -14.52
CA ARG A 610 -1.94 12.42 -14.39
C ARG A 610 -1.60 12.16 -12.92
N VAL A 611 -1.90 10.96 -12.41
CA VAL A 611 -1.61 10.61 -11.00
C VAL A 611 -0.82 9.30 -10.83
N THR A 612 -0.71 8.47 -11.87
CA THR A 612 0.25 7.36 -11.98
C THR A 612 1.22 7.61 -13.14
N PHE A 613 2.47 7.16 -13.01
CA PHE A 613 3.52 7.43 -14.00
C PHE A 613 4.31 6.16 -14.34
N ARG A 614 3.62 5.05 -14.67
CA ARG A 614 4.25 3.72 -14.75
C ARG A 614 3.98 2.99 -16.06
N ALA A 615 4.92 2.13 -16.46
CA ALA A 615 4.71 1.16 -17.55
C ALA A 615 3.90 -0.06 -17.06
N ALA A 616 2.71 0.18 -16.53
CA ALA A 616 1.80 -0.83 -15.98
C ALA A 616 0.39 -0.62 -16.52
N GLN A 617 -0.50 -1.58 -16.34
CA GLN A 617 -1.91 -1.43 -16.68
C GLN A 617 -2.72 -1.10 -15.41
N ASP A 618 -3.07 0.17 -15.21
CA ASP A 618 -3.78 0.67 -14.01
C ASP A 618 -5.26 0.97 -14.29
N ARG A 619 -6.17 0.06 -13.89
CA ARG A 619 -7.60 0.10 -14.24
C ARG A 619 -8.53 -0.35 -13.12
N ARG A 620 -9.85 -0.42 -13.38
CA ARG A 620 -10.91 -0.85 -12.45
C ARG A 620 -10.86 -0.09 -11.12
N LEU A 621 -11.02 1.22 -11.20
CA LEU A 621 -10.93 2.12 -10.05
C LEU A 621 -12.05 1.86 -9.02
N SER A 622 -11.70 2.02 -7.76
CA SER A 622 -12.63 2.11 -6.64
C SER A 622 -12.09 3.08 -5.58
N MET A 623 -12.81 3.23 -4.46
CA MET A 623 -12.39 4.06 -3.35
C MET A 623 -12.45 3.27 -2.05
N ARG A 624 -11.39 3.38 -1.26
CA ARG A 624 -11.33 2.88 0.12
C ARG A 624 -12.08 3.83 1.04
N SER A 625 -12.66 3.35 2.14
CA SER A 625 -13.38 4.15 3.14
C SER A 625 -12.59 5.34 3.75
N THR A 626 -11.27 5.34 3.52
CA THR A 626 -10.25 6.34 3.89
C THR A 626 -10.04 7.47 2.88
N GLY A 627 -10.70 7.44 1.72
CA GLY A 627 -10.58 8.46 0.66
C GLY A 627 -9.47 8.17 -0.36
N GLU A 628 -8.78 7.06 -0.20
CA GLU A 628 -7.73 6.59 -1.11
C GLU A 628 -8.37 5.96 -2.35
N VAL A 629 -7.91 6.38 -3.53
CA VAL A 629 -8.28 5.75 -4.81
C VAL A 629 -7.56 4.41 -4.87
N MET A 630 -8.32 3.33 -5.04
CA MET A 630 -7.78 2.00 -5.27
C MET A 630 -7.88 1.64 -6.76
N MET A 631 -6.92 0.88 -7.27
CA MET A 631 -6.91 0.41 -8.65
C MET A 631 -6.26 -0.96 -8.76
N THR A 632 -6.62 -1.70 -9.81
CA THR A 632 -5.87 -2.89 -10.24
C THR A 632 -4.66 -2.44 -11.04
N SER A 633 -3.46 -2.86 -10.64
CA SER A 633 -2.24 -2.65 -11.43
C SER A 633 -1.68 -4.00 -11.86
N VAL A 634 -1.69 -4.26 -13.18
CA VAL A 634 -1.07 -5.47 -13.75
C VAL A 634 0.33 -5.14 -14.24
N ARG A 635 1.26 -6.05 -13.93
CA ARG A 635 2.70 -5.93 -14.14
C ARG A 635 3.22 -7.25 -14.69
N ASN A 636 3.50 -7.27 -15.99
CA ASN A 636 3.93 -8.47 -16.71
C ASN A 636 5.40 -8.30 -17.17
N MET A 637 6.25 -7.82 -16.26
CA MET A 637 7.70 -7.74 -16.46
C MET A 637 8.44 -8.41 -15.30
N GLY A 638 9.36 -9.32 -15.63
CA GLY A 638 10.26 -9.97 -14.68
C GLY A 638 9.90 -11.42 -14.31
N PHE A 639 10.96 -12.20 -14.15
CA PHE A 639 10.96 -13.41 -13.33
C PHE A 639 11.33 -12.98 -11.88
N GLN A 640 11.47 -13.95 -10.98
CA GLN A 640 12.11 -13.80 -9.68
C GLN A 640 12.76 -15.14 -9.32
N GLY A 641 14.08 -15.21 -9.46
CA GLY A 641 14.79 -16.48 -9.57
C GLY A 641 14.38 -17.24 -10.84
N ASP A 642 14.15 -18.55 -10.73
CA ASP A 642 13.79 -19.40 -11.87
C ASP A 642 12.29 -19.46 -12.20
N ARG A 643 11.48 -18.59 -11.57
CA ARG A 643 10.01 -18.58 -11.69
C ARG A 643 9.46 -17.29 -12.30
N PRO A 644 8.44 -17.34 -13.18
CA PRO A 644 7.77 -16.16 -13.68
C PRO A 644 6.92 -15.50 -12.57
N VAL A 645 6.87 -14.15 -12.55
CA VAL A 645 6.08 -13.41 -11.56
C VAL A 645 4.84 -12.80 -12.19
N PHE A 646 3.68 -13.11 -11.60
CA PHE A 646 2.37 -12.83 -12.17
C PHE A 646 1.52 -11.95 -11.25
N ASN A 647 1.68 -10.62 -11.38
CA ASN A 647 1.22 -9.67 -10.37
C ASN A 647 0.17 -8.66 -10.88
N GLY A 648 -1.08 -9.11 -11.00
CA GLY A 648 -2.25 -8.22 -10.96
C GLY A 648 -2.64 -7.86 -9.52
N ALA A 649 -2.00 -6.84 -8.95
CA ALA A 649 -2.15 -6.46 -7.53
C ALA A 649 -3.02 -5.20 -7.36
N ILE A 650 -3.68 -5.08 -6.19
CA ILE A 650 -4.46 -3.89 -5.84
C ILE A 650 -3.53 -2.86 -5.20
N PHE A 651 -3.49 -1.67 -5.80
CA PHE A 651 -2.80 -0.51 -5.27
C PHE A 651 -3.77 0.53 -4.76
N ARG A 652 -3.29 1.38 -3.87
CA ARG A 652 -3.98 2.57 -3.39
C ARG A 652 -3.05 3.79 -3.44
N MET A 653 -3.65 4.96 -3.61
CA MET A 653 -2.98 6.25 -3.53
C MET A 653 -3.98 7.33 -3.11
N MET A 654 -3.49 8.49 -2.68
CA MET A 654 -4.33 9.65 -2.51
C MET A 654 -4.85 10.14 -3.87
N ALA A 655 -6.05 10.72 -3.92
CA ALA A 655 -6.61 11.30 -5.16
C ALA A 655 -5.72 12.37 -5.82
N GLY A 656 -4.69 12.88 -5.12
CA GLY A 656 -3.65 13.74 -5.67
C GLY A 656 -2.51 13.04 -6.42
N GLY A 657 -2.40 11.71 -6.35
CA GLY A 657 -1.28 10.92 -6.90
C GLY A 657 -0.09 10.71 -5.95
N PHE A 658 -0.29 10.94 -4.65
CA PHE A 658 0.71 10.80 -3.58
C PHE A 658 0.50 9.50 -2.80
N ASP A 659 1.53 9.08 -2.06
CA ASP A 659 1.49 7.93 -1.13
C ASP A 659 1.11 6.60 -1.82
N TYR A 660 1.63 6.39 -3.04
CA TYR A 660 1.38 5.19 -3.86
C TYR A 660 1.88 3.91 -3.17
N HIS A 661 0.96 3.05 -2.73
CA HIS A 661 1.24 1.85 -1.95
C HIS A 661 0.39 0.65 -2.38
N ILE A 662 0.87 -0.56 -2.10
CA ILE A 662 0.09 -1.80 -2.26
C ILE A 662 -1.00 -1.84 -1.19
N GLN A 663 -2.24 -2.08 -1.61
CA GLN A 663 -3.35 -2.45 -0.71
C GLN A 663 -3.44 -3.98 -0.56
N GLY A 664 -3.19 -4.73 -1.62
CA GLY A 664 -3.07 -6.19 -1.58
C GLY A 664 -2.25 -6.73 -2.73
N GLY A 665 -1.23 -7.54 -2.43
CA GLY A 665 -0.48 -8.27 -3.44
C GLY A 665 -1.29 -9.42 -4.04
N ASN A 666 -0.86 -9.92 -5.20
CA ASN A 666 -1.31 -11.18 -5.76
C ASN A 666 -0.28 -12.28 -5.43
N ARG A 667 -0.75 -13.44 -4.96
CA ARG A 667 0.01 -14.69 -4.75
C ARG A 667 -0.91 -15.90 -4.93
N ALA A 668 -1.69 -15.85 -6.00
CA ALA A 668 -2.71 -16.81 -6.30
C ALA A 668 -2.62 -17.23 -7.76
N ARG A 669 -3.19 -18.40 -8.05
CA ARG A 669 -3.39 -18.92 -9.40
C ARG A 669 -4.25 -18.02 -10.31
N TYR A 670 -4.93 -17.00 -9.77
CA TYR A 670 -5.71 -16.01 -10.52
C TYR A 670 -4.81 -14.85 -10.98
N PRO A 671 -4.58 -14.64 -12.29
CA PRO A 671 -3.66 -13.62 -12.78
C PRO A 671 -3.98 -12.17 -12.37
N ILE A 672 -5.27 -11.82 -12.36
CA ILE A 672 -5.77 -10.47 -12.09
C ILE A 672 -6.78 -10.49 -10.96
N TYR A 673 -6.53 -9.66 -9.95
CA TYR A 673 -7.57 -9.20 -9.02
C TYR A 673 -8.13 -7.86 -9.44
N CYS A 674 -9.43 -7.78 -9.65
CA CYS A 674 -10.14 -6.55 -9.99
C CYS A 674 -11.35 -6.29 -9.08
N ASP A 675 -11.95 -5.11 -9.23
CA ASP A 675 -13.16 -4.65 -8.51
C ASP A 675 -13.09 -4.75 -6.98
N SER A 676 -11.90 -4.52 -6.39
CA SER A 676 -11.71 -4.52 -4.93
C SER A 676 -12.51 -3.41 -4.26
N ARG A 677 -13.49 -3.75 -3.41
CA ARG A 677 -14.36 -2.78 -2.69
C ARG A 677 -14.55 -3.19 -1.23
N GLU A 678 -14.35 -2.26 -0.29
CA GLU A 678 -14.62 -2.49 1.13
C GLU A 678 -16.14 -2.61 1.39
N LEU A 679 -16.53 -3.64 2.14
CA LEU A 679 -17.83 -3.80 2.77
C LEU A 679 -17.89 -3.01 4.10
N PRO A 680 -19.09 -2.70 4.62
CA PRO A 680 -19.26 -1.95 5.88
C PRO A 680 -18.47 -2.50 7.09
N GLN A 681 -18.52 -3.82 7.27
CA GLN A 681 -17.83 -4.57 8.32
C GLN A 681 -16.30 -4.64 8.16
N GLY A 682 -15.76 -4.19 7.02
CA GLY A 682 -14.32 -4.13 6.75
C GLY A 682 -13.69 -5.35 6.10
N LEU A 683 -14.50 -6.31 5.64
CA LEU A 683 -14.04 -7.22 4.59
C LEU A 683 -13.98 -6.47 3.25
N GLU A 684 -13.25 -6.98 2.28
CA GLU A 684 -13.28 -6.54 0.89
C GLU A 684 -13.97 -7.60 0.03
N VAL A 685 -14.74 -7.18 -0.98
CA VAL A 685 -15.12 -8.06 -2.09
C VAL A 685 -14.16 -7.85 -3.25
N ARG A 686 -13.76 -8.93 -3.94
CA ARG A 686 -12.84 -8.91 -5.08
C ARG A 686 -13.29 -9.88 -6.17
N MET A 687 -12.88 -9.60 -7.40
CA MET A 687 -13.00 -10.49 -8.57
C MET A 687 -11.64 -11.04 -8.96
N GLY A 688 -11.51 -12.36 -9.14
CA GLY A 688 -10.36 -13.00 -9.77
C GLY A 688 -10.65 -13.38 -11.22
N THR A 689 -9.77 -13.01 -12.16
CA THR A 689 -9.89 -13.33 -13.60
C THR A 689 -8.53 -13.54 -14.28
N ASP A 690 -8.55 -14.24 -15.41
CA ASP A 690 -7.47 -14.28 -16.40
C ASP A 690 -7.55 -13.03 -17.33
N PRO A 691 -6.42 -12.41 -17.77
CA PRO A 691 -6.43 -11.32 -18.76
C PRO A 691 -7.05 -11.68 -20.11
N ARG A 692 -6.96 -12.95 -20.51
CA ARG A 692 -7.39 -13.50 -21.80
C ARG A 692 -8.92 -13.71 -21.88
N ASN A 693 -9.63 -13.53 -20.77
CA ASN A 693 -11.07 -13.66 -20.62
C ASN A 693 -11.86 -12.65 -21.47
N TYR A 694 -12.75 -13.13 -22.34
CA TYR A 694 -13.58 -12.31 -23.24
C TYR A 694 -14.90 -11.81 -22.64
N SER A 695 -15.37 -12.39 -21.53
CA SER A 695 -16.71 -12.15 -20.99
C SER A 695 -16.77 -11.11 -19.87
N GLY A 696 -15.62 -10.76 -19.29
CA GLY A 696 -15.51 -9.94 -18.08
C GLY A 696 -15.97 -10.63 -16.79
N GLY A 697 -16.38 -11.91 -16.84
CA GLY A 697 -16.75 -12.73 -15.69
C GLY A 697 -15.55 -13.16 -14.82
N GLY A 698 -15.78 -13.74 -13.64
CA GLY A 698 -14.72 -14.33 -12.83
C GLY A 698 -15.16 -14.81 -11.45
N MET A 699 -14.19 -15.21 -10.62
CA MET A 699 -14.45 -15.67 -9.25
C MET A 699 -14.62 -14.51 -8.29
N LEU A 700 -15.85 -14.34 -7.78
CA LEU A 700 -16.17 -13.42 -6.69
C LEU A 700 -15.69 -14.00 -5.34
N MET A 701 -15.02 -13.18 -4.53
CA MET A 701 -14.41 -13.58 -3.25
C MET A 701 -14.62 -12.54 -2.15
N LEU A 702 -14.76 -12.97 -0.88
CA LEU A 702 -14.48 -12.11 0.29
C LEU A 702 -13.02 -12.25 0.71
N ALA A 703 -12.37 -11.12 1.00
CA ALA A 703 -11.03 -11.04 1.57
C ALA A 703 -10.97 -10.13 2.80
N ASP A 704 -9.93 -10.26 3.62
CA ASP A 704 -9.64 -9.28 4.70
C ASP A 704 -8.66 -8.20 4.21
N HIS A 705 -8.94 -6.95 4.53
CA HIS A 705 -8.14 -5.79 4.12
C HIS A 705 -6.75 -5.71 4.79
N GLY A 706 -6.54 -6.39 5.92
CA GLY A 706 -5.31 -6.32 6.72
C GLY A 706 -4.31 -7.43 6.43
N PHE A 707 -4.79 -8.61 6.03
CA PHE A 707 -3.95 -9.74 5.60
C PHE A 707 -3.87 -9.89 4.08
N GLY A 708 -4.80 -9.27 3.34
CA GLY A 708 -4.93 -9.43 1.89
C GLY A 708 -5.53 -10.78 1.52
N ILE A 709 -5.41 -11.11 0.24
CA ILE A 709 -5.54 -12.50 -0.23
C ILE A 709 -4.26 -13.24 0.12
N HIS A 710 -4.38 -14.53 0.40
CA HIS A 710 -3.25 -15.29 0.96
C HIS A 710 -2.24 -15.74 -0.07
N ILE A 711 -1.11 -16.18 0.48
CA ILE A 711 -0.38 -17.34 -0.03
C ILE A 711 -1.41 -18.47 -0.19
N GLU A 712 -1.83 -18.80 -1.40
CA GLU A 712 -2.68 -19.97 -1.58
C GLU A 712 -1.89 -21.21 -1.10
N PRO A 713 -2.54 -22.14 -0.35
CA PRO A 713 -1.92 -23.39 0.12
C PRO A 713 -1.15 -24.20 -0.92
N GLU A 714 -1.56 -24.03 -2.17
CA GLU A 714 -1.16 -24.74 -3.37
C GLU A 714 -0.68 -23.71 -4.41
N ASN A 715 -0.24 -22.50 -4.01
CA ASN A 715 0.22 -21.49 -4.97
C ASN A 715 1.46 -22.04 -5.71
N PRO A 716 1.40 -22.25 -7.04
CA PRO A 716 2.47 -22.83 -7.85
C PRO A 716 3.83 -22.13 -7.83
N VAL A 717 3.95 -20.94 -7.22
CA VAL A 717 5.20 -20.17 -7.14
C VAL A 717 5.74 -19.92 -5.72
N ASP A 718 5.04 -20.35 -4.66
CA ASP A 718 5.45 -20.16 -3.25
C ASP A 718 6.11 -21.43 -2.66
N ASP A 719 7.30 -21.30 -2.03
CA ASP A 719 8.06 -22.43 -1.43
C ASP A 719 7.48 -22.95 -0.09
N ILE A 720 6.16 -23.13 0.02
CA ILE A 720 5.50 -23.31 1.32
C ILE A 720 4.52 -24.50 1.32
N PRO A 721 4.75 -25.54 2.14
CA PRO A 721 3.81 -26.66 2.30
C PRO A 721 2.61 -26.24 3.15
N LEU A 722 1.58 -25.69 2.52
CA LEU A 722 0.37 -25.22 3.21
C LEU A 722 -0.89 -26.02 2.88
N SER A 723 -0.78 -27.08 2.09
CA SER A 723 -1.87 -28.00 1.74
C SER A 723 -2.80 -28.32 2.92
N ALA A 724 -4.11 -28.38 2.64
CA ALA A 724 -5.11 -28.68 3.67
C ALA A 724 -4.87 -30.05 4.32
N ASP A 725 -4.33 -31.00 3.54
CA ASP A 725 -3.82 -32.27 4.01
C ASP A 725 -2.41 -32.11 4.59
N ASN A 726 -2.20 -32.60 5.83
CA ASN A 726 -0.95 -32.41 6.58
C ASN A 726 0.27 -33.17 6.01
N ASP A 727 0.12 -33.90 4.91
CA ASP A 727 1.04 -34.97 4.50
C ASP A 727 1.92 -34.65 3.29
N VAL A 728 1.65 -33.57 2.53
CA VAL A 728 2.34 -33.31 1.24
C VAL A 728 3.87 -33.16 1.38
N LEU A 729 4.39 -32.72 2.54
CA LEU A 729 5.83 -32.73 2.86
C LEU A 729 6.21 -33.48 4.16
N GLY A 730 5.32 -34.31 4.72
CA GLY A 730 5.61 -35.11 5.93
C GLY A 730 6.06 -34.34 7.18
N LYS A 731 5.76 -33.03 7.26
CA LYS A 731 6.15 -32.13 8.36
C LYS A 731 4.91 -31.48 8.98
N PRO A 732 4.62 -31.68 10.28
CA PRO A 732 3.45 -31.06 10.90
C PRO A 732 3.59 -29.53 10.99
N LEU A 733 2.55 -28.82 10.54
CA LEU A 733 2.47 -27.36 10.63
C LEU A 733 2.53 -26.86 12.08
N LYS A 734 3.37 -25.86 12.35
CA LYS A 734 3.43 -25.21 13.67
C LYS A 734 2.13 -24.42 13.94
N PRO A 735 1.51 -24.50 15.14
CA PRO A 735 0.21 -23.86 15.43
C PRO A 735 0.14 -22.35 15.20
N ALA A 736 1.27 -21.63 15.18
CA ALA A 736 1.32 -20.20 14.88
C ALA A 736 0.97 -19.87 13.41
N SER A 737 1.31 -20.76 12.46
CA SER A 737 1.01 -20.53 11.02
C SER A 737 -0.48 -20.52 10.71
N ARG A 738 -1.26 -21.38 11.39
CA ARG A 738 -2.72 -21.47 11.25
C ARG A 738 -3.52 -20.31 11.84
N ARG A 739 -2.89 -19.39 12.59
CA ARG A 739 -3.60 -18.22 13.15
C ARG A 739 -3.84 -17.11 12.14
N TYR A 740 -3.31 -17.23 10.91
CA TYR A 740 -3.25 -16.13 9.95
C TYR A 740 -3.85 -16.41 8.57
N LEU A 741 -4.33 -17.63 8.29
CA LEU A 741 -5.02 -18.00 7.04
C LEU A 741 -6.36 -18.68 7.41
N PRO A 742 -7.52 -18.41 6.78
CA PRO A 742 -7.78 -17.98 5.40
C PRO A 742 -8.48 -16.58 5.24
N ALA A 743 -8.49 -16.04 4.02
CA ALA A 743 -8.94 -14.68 3.65
C ALA A 743 -9.35 -14.62 2.17
N THR A 744 -9.92 -15.72 1.69
CA THR A 744 -10.52 -15.87 0.37
C THR A 744 -11.69 -16.83 0.54
N ALA A 745 -12.90 -16.29 0.64
CA ALA A 745 -14.12 -17.08 0.71
C ALA A 745 -14.90 -16.91 -0.62
N PRO A 746 -14.98 -17.94 -1.48
CA PRO A 746 -15.60 -17.84 -2.81
C PRO A 746 -17.14 -17.95 -2.75
N PHE A 747 -17.84 -17.33 -3.71
CA PHE A 747 -19.30 -17.15 -3.72
C PHE A 747 -20.09 -18.11 -4.63
N PHE A 748 -20.01 -19.43 -4.42
CA PHE A 748 -20.69 -20.40 -5.29
C PHE A 748 -21.49 -21.44 -4.49
N PRO A 749 -22.73 -21.11 -4.05
CA PRO A 749 -23.52 -21.99 -3.18
C PRO A 749 -24.12 -23.20 -3.92
N GLU A 750 -24.40 -23.09 -5.22
CA GLU A 750 -25.08 -24.13 -6.02
C GLU A 750 -24.12 -25.23 -6.50
N THR A 751 -22.84 -24.89 -6.69
CA THR A 751 -21.83 -25.72 -7.37
C THR A 751 -20.50 -25.83 -6.61
N GLY A 752 -20.37 -25.15 -5.47
CA GLY A 752 -19.20 -25.22 -4.60
C GLY A 752 -17.97 -24.46 -5.12
N GLN A 753 -16.84 -24.61 -4.44
CA GLN A 753 -15.63 -23.83 -4.70
C GLN A 753 -14.98 -24.08 -6.08
N GLN A 754 -15.38 -25.15 -6.79
CA GLN A 754 -14.89 -25.50 -8.12
C GLN A 754 -15.74 -24.92 -9.27
N ALA A 755 -16.72 -24.08 -8.97
CA ALA A 755 -17.58 -23.45 -9.96
C ALA A 755 -16.87 -22.60 -11.02
N ILE A 756 -15.61 -22.17 -10.74
CA ILE A 756 -14.75 -21.39 -11.63
C ILE A 756 -13.31 -21.91 -11.59
N THR A 757 -12.73 -22.18 -12.77
CA THR A 757 -11.31 -22.47 -12.96
C THR A 757 -10.52 -21.16 -13.13
N HIS A 758 -9.28 -21.15 -12.67
CA HIS A 758 -8.44 -19.94 -12.70
C HIS A 758 -7.97 -19.54 -14.11
N THR A 759 -8.02 -20.49 -15.04
CA THR A 759 -7.69 -20.39 -16.47
C THR A 759 -8.89 -19.96 -17.33
N GLY A 760 -10.10 -19.89 -16.76
CA GLY A 760 -11.25 -19.24 -17.39
C GLY A 760 -12.38 -20.13 -17.91
N ARG A 761 -12.73 -21.26 -17.26
CA ARG A 761 -14.04 -21.89 -17.48
C ARG A 761 -14.80 -21.99 -16.17
N SER A 762 -16.10 -21.76 -16.26
CA SER A 762 -16.96 -21.58 -15.10
C SER A 762 -18.17 -22.51 -15.19
N PRO A 763 -18.03 -23.80 -14.81
CA PRO A 763 -19.11 -24.78 -14.89
C PRO A 763 -20.37 -24.41 -14.09
N GLY A 764 -20.24 -23.58 -13.05
CA GLY A 764 -21.34 -23.18 -12.18
C GLY A 764 -21.88 -21.77 -12.43
N GLY A 765 -21.64 -21.22 -13.61
CA GLY A 765 -21.89 -19.82 -13.91
C GLY A 765 -20.83 -18.89 -13.34
N SER A 766 -21.01 -17.59 -13.55
CA SER A 766 -19.98 -16.58 -13.30
C SER A 766 -20.56 -15.27 -12.78
N TYR A 767 -19.74 -14.45 -12.12
CA TYR A 767 -20.10 -13.12 -11.64
C TYR A 767 -19.23 -12.04 -12.29
N ARG A 768 -19.71 -10.80 -12.28
CA ARG A 768 -18.91 -9.61 -12.62
C ARG A 768 -19.41 -8.33 -11.96
N ASP A 769 -18.54 -7.33 -12.01
CA ASP A 769 -18.77 -5.92 -11.64
C ASP A 769 -19.37 -5.66 -10.24
N PRO A 770 -18.92 -6.35 -9.17
CA PRO A 770 -19.55 -6.31 -7.85
C PRO A 770 -19.56 -4.92 -7.21
N PHE A 771 -20.60 -4.63 -6.43
CA PHE A 771 -20.74 -3.40 -5.65
C PHE A 771 -21.39 -3.65 -4.27
N PRO A 772 -20.65 -3.53 -3.16
CA PRO A 772 -21.19 -3.58 -1.80
C PRO A 772 -22.19 -2.46 -1.48
N LEU A 773 -23.23 -2.78 -0.72
CA LEU A 773 -24.20 -1.82 -0.20
C LEU A 773 -23.93 -1.51 1.30
N PRO A 774 -24.42 -0.36 1.80
CA PRO A 774 -24.28 0.00 3.22
C PRO A 774 -25.04 -0.94 4.20
N ASP A 775 -25.87 -1.84 3.70
CA ASP A 775 -26.58 -2.89 4.46
C ASP A 775 -25.84 -4.26 4.44
N GLY A 776 -24.63 -4.31 3.89
CA GLY A 776 -23.81 -5.53 3.80
C GLY A 776 -24.14 -6.44 2.61
N THR A 777 -25.21 -6.18 1.86
CA THR A 777 -25.51 -6.93 0.64
C THR A 777 -24.63 -6.48 -0.53
N ILE A 778 -24.59 -7.27 -1.60
CA ILE A 778 -23.73 -7.00 -2.77
C ILE A 778 -24.59 -7.07 -4.03
N LEU A 779 -24.54 -6.03 -4.86
CA LEU A 779 -25.04 -6.09 -6.23
C LEU A 779 -23.97 -6.70 -7.14
N VAL A 780 -24.38 -7.61 -8.01
CA VAL A 780 -23.52 -8.28 -8.99
C VAL A 780 -24.28 -8.44 -10.30
N SER A 781 -23.55 -8.56 -11.40
CA SER A 781 -24.10 -9.21 -12.59
C SER A 781 -23.70 -10.69 -12.54
N ARG A 782 -24.65 -11.60 -12.81
CA ARG A 782 -24.46 -13.06 -12.76
C ARG A 782 -24.91 -13.68 -14.08
N ALA A 783 -24.10 -14.58 -14.62
CA ALA A 783 -24.52 -15.60 -15.57
C ALA A 783 -24.71 -16.92 -14.82
N VAL A 784 -25.86 -17.57 -15.01
CA VAL A 784 -26.23 -18.80 -14.28
C VAL A 784 -25.71 -20.06 -14.96
N ASP A 785 -25.71 -20.10 -16.29
CA ASP A 785 -25.22 -21.21 -17.09
C ASP A 785 -23.69 -21.24 -17.19
N GLU A 786 -23.12 -22.38 -17.58
CA GLU A 786 -21.69 -22.53 -17.82
C GLU A 786 -21.14 -21.45 -18.76
N VAL A 787 -19.98 -20.87 -18.41
CA VAL A 787 -19.27 -19.93 -19.27
C VAL A 787 -17.84 -20.42 -19.53
N ASN A 788 -17.49 -20.65 -20.81
CA ASN A 788 -16.08 -20.70 -21.23
C ASN A 788 -15.61 -19.26 -21.51
N HIS A 789 -14.87 -18.68 -20.57
CA HIS A 789 -14.37 -17.31 -20.68
C HIS A 789 -13.27 -17.13 -21.72
N LEU A 790 -12.63 -18.20 -22.19
CA LEU A 790 -11.63 -18.15 -23.26
C LEU A 790 -12.21 -18.37 -24.67
N ASP A 791 -13.46 -18.80 -24.81
CA ASP A 791 -14.13 -18.90 -26.10
C ASP A 791 -14.72 -17.53 -26.51
N PRO A 792 -14.22 -16.90 -27.60
CA PRO A 792 -14.78 -15.64 -28.08
C PRO A 792 -16.21 -15.78 -28.62
N ASN A 793 -16.74 -16.99 -28.82
CA ASN A 793 -18.12 -17.25 -29.24
C ASN A 793 -19.08 -17.48 -28.07
N ALA A 794 -18.60 -17.50 -26.83
CA ALA A 794 -19.45 -17.65 -25.66
C ALA A 794 -20.46 -16.48 -25.56
N ASP A 795 -21.72 -16.80 -25.23
CA ASP A 795 -22.82 -15.83 -25.18
C ASP A 795 -23.55 -15.86 -23.82
N PRO A 796 -22.83 -15.51 -22.72
CA PRO A 796 -23.34 -15.57 -21.36
C PRO A 796 -24.53 -14.63 -21.14
N ASP A 797 -25.60 -15.16 -20.55
CA ASP A 797 -26.78 -14.37 -20.16
C ASP A 797 -26.48 -13.62 -18.85
N TRP A 798 -26.16 -12.33 -18.95
CA TRP A 798 -25.81 -11.51 -17.78
C TRP A 798 -27.05 -10.81 -17.23
N ASP A 799 -27.40 -11.11 -15.99
CA ASP A 799 -28.53 -10.54 -15.27
C ASP A 799 -28.09 -9.86 -13.97
N ILE A 800 -28.82 -8.84 -13.50
CA ILE A 800 -28.51 -8.19 -12.22
C ILE A 800 -29.08 -8.99 -11.04
N TYR A 801 -28.22 -9.37 -10.10
CA TYR A 801 -28.57 -10.05 -8.85
C TYR A 801 -28.11 -9.27 -7.62
N ARG A 802 -28.82 -9.49 -6.51
CA ARG A 802 -28.40 -9.09 -5.16
C ARG A 802 -28.07 -10.33 -4.33
N ILE A 803 -26.86 -10.35 -3.80
CA ILE A 803 -26.37 -11.31 -2.81
C ILE A 803 -26.76 -10.81 -1.41
N SER A 804 -27.54 -11.61 -0.68
CA SER A 804 -27.72 -11.51 0.77
C SER A 804 -27.15 -12.74 1.47
N PHE A 805 -26.99 -12.66 2.79
CA PHE A 805 -26.44 -13.74 3.62
C PHE A 805 -27.49 -14.09 4.68
N SER A 806 -27.87 -15.37 4.76
CA SER A 806 -28.85 -15.84 5.77
C SER A 806 -28.20 -16.09 7.15
N GLY A 807 -26.93 -15.70 7.32
CA GLY A 807 -26.07 -15.99 8.46
C GLY A 807 -24.72 -15.27 8.36
N PRO A 808 -23.70 -15.66 9.13
CA PRO A 808 -22.39 -15.02 9.12
C PRO A 808 -21.71 -15.05 7.75
N MET A 809 -21.12 -13.95 7.29
CA MET A 809 -20.55 -13.91 5.93
C MET A 809 -19.37 -14.85 5.70
N GLN A 810 -18.68 -15.27 6.78
CA GLN A 810 -17.58 -16.23 6.75
C GLN A 810 -17.85 -17.32 7.79
N ASN A 811 -17.49 -18.57 7.48
CA ASN A 811 -17.50 -19.64 8.47
C ASN A 811 -16.39 -19.43 9.54
N ARG A 812 -16.42 -20.23 10.62
CA ARG A 812 -15.42 -20.15 11.70
C ARG A 812 -13.97 -20.37 11.25
N ARG A 813 -13.74 -21.02 10.11
CA ARG A 813 -12.39 -21.17 9.55
C ARG A 813 -11.97 -19.92 8.78
N GLY A 814 -12.85 -19.29 8.02
CA GLY A 814 -12.56 -18.18 7.09
C GLY A 814 -12.36 -18.62 5.63
N ASP A 815 -12.57 -19.92 5.32
CA ASP A 815 -12.33 -20.55 4.00
C ASP A 815 -13.59 -20.67 3.13
N ALA A 816 -14.78 -20.45 3.69
CA ALA A 816 -16.04 -20.45 2.95
C ALA A 816 -17.01 -19.37 3.44
N VAL A 817 -17.87 -18.90 2.54
CA VAL A 817 -19.03 -18.08 2.86
C VAL A 817 -20.13 -18.95 3.47
N ALA A 818 -21.02 -18.38 4.28
CA ALA A 818 -22.26 -19.08 4.65
C ALA A 818 -23.28 -19.07 3.50
N ASN A 819 -24.49 -19.57 3.78
CA ASN A 819 -25.59 -19.60 2.84
C ASN A 819 -25.84 -18.22 2.21
N VAL A 820 -25.48 -18.12 0.93
CA VAL A 820 -25.73 -16.98 0.06
C VAL A 820 -27.13 -17.12 -0.52
N GLU A 821 -27.94 -16.09 -0.33
CA GLU A 821 -29.24 -15.94 -0.97
C GLU A 821 -29.08 -15.03 -2.21
N LEU A 822 -29.63 -15.45 -3.33
CA LEU A 822 -29.55 -14.71 -4.59
C LEU A 822 -30.94 -14.27 -5.03
N ALA A 823 -31.17 -12.97 -5.05
CA ALA A 823 -32.39 -12.35 -5.56
C ALA A 823 -32.09 -11.65 -6.90
N LYS A 824 -32.68 -12.14 -8.00
CA LYS A 824 -32.66 -11.42 -9.28
C LYS A 824 -33.40 -10.09 -9.11
N VAL A 825 -32.81 -8.99 -9.61
CA VAL A 825 -33.46 -7.68 -9.62
C VAL A 825 -34.46 -7.67 -10.78
N ASP A 826 -35.69 -7.19 -10.53
CA ASP A 826 -36.64 -6.95 -11.61
C ASP A 826 -36.21 -5.70 -12.39
N SER A 827 -35.41 -5.96 -13.43
CA SER A 827 -34.87 -4.99 -14.37
C SER A 827 -35.71 -4.87 -15.64
N GLY A 828 -36.71 -5.73 -15.85
CA GLY A 828 -37.31 -5.92 -17.17
C GLY A 828 -36.29 -6.41 -18.20
N ALA A 829 -35.40 -7.34 -17.77
CA ALA A 829 -34.42 -8.01 -18.63
C ALA A 829 -35.09 -8.74 -19.80
N THR A 830 -34.35 -8.88 -20.90
CA THR A 830 -34.74 -9.67 -22.08
C THR A 830 -33.59 -10.60 -22.46
N THR A 831 -33.91 -11.75 -23.04
CA THR A 831 -32.92 -12.75 -23.50
C THR A 831 -31.98 -12.24 -24.59
N ASP A 832 -32.29 -11.09 -25.20
CA ASP A 832 -31.57 -10.53 -26.33
C ASP A 832 -30.49 -9.52 -25.91
N SER A 833 -30.35 -9.25 -24.60
CA SER A 833 -29.47 -8.21 -24.04
C SER A 833 -28.78 -8.66 -22.77
N ALA A 834 -27.52 -8.24 -22.57
CA ALA A 834 -26.79 -8.45 -21.32
C ALA A 834 -26.93 -7.24 -20.38
N GLU A 835 -27.05 -7.51 -19.07
CA GLU A 835 -27.10 -6.51 -18.00
C GLU A 835 -25.87 -6.59 -17.09
N TYR A 836 -25.11 -5.51 -17.01
CA TYR A 836 -23.82 -5.47 -16.31
C TYR A 836 -23.56 -4.12 -15.62
N TRP A 837 -22.45 -4.04 -14.89
CA TRP A 837 -22.05 -2.84 -14.14
C TRP A 837 -23.12 -2.25 -13.18
N PRO A 838 -23.74 -3.03 -12.28
CA PRO A 838 -24.75 -2.50 -11.38
C PRO A 838 -24.16 -1.54 -10.34
N ARG A 839 -24.83 -0.40 -10.10
CA ARG A 839 -24.47 0.59 -9.08
C ARG A 839 -25.73 1.01 -8.30
N PRO A 840 -25.69 1.04 -6.95
CA PRO A 840 -26.80 1.48 -6.14
C PRO A 840 -26.93 3.00 -6.19
N ILE A 841 -28.15 3.50 -6.41
CA ILE A 841 -28.47 4.91 -6.23
C ILE A 841 -28.83 5.12 -4.75
N ILE A 842 -27.87 5.64 -3.99
CA ILE A 842 -27.93 5.89 -2.55
C ILE A 842 -27.35 7.26 -2.22
N VAL A 843 -27.81 7.88 -1.13
CA VAL A 843 -27.02 8.94 -0.51
C VAL A 843 -25.96 8.27 0.35
N ARG A 844 -24.70 8.31 -0.10
CA ARG A 844 -23.53 7.74 0.58
C ARG A 844 -22.66 8.86 1.17
N LEU A 845 -22.03 8.57 2.31
CA LEU A 845 -21.09 9.50 2.94
C LEU A 845 -19.83 9.61 2.08
N LYS A 846 -19.25 10.81 1.97
CA LYS A 846 -17.90 10.94 1.38
C LYS A 846 -16.84 10.31 2.27
N GLU A 847 -15.88 9.66 1.64
CA GLU A 847 -14.66 9.23 2.30
C GLU A 847 -13.78 10.46 2.55
N LYS A 848 -13.10 10.53 3.70
CA LYS A 848 -12.40 11.75 4.13
C LYS A 848 -11.06 11.86 3.40
N PRO A 849 -10.81 12.88 2.55
CA PRO A 849 -9.52 13.01 1.87
C PRO A 849 -8.42 13.33 2.88
N LYS A 850 -7.65 12.32 3.29
CA LYS A 850 -6.58 12.47 4.27
C LYS A 850 -5.21 12.45 3.62
N THR A 851 -4.69 13.64 3.36
CA THR A 851 -3.37 13.85 2.77
C THR A 851 -2.25 13.27 3.65
N HIS A 852 -1.78 12.06 3.32
CA HIS A 852 -0.50 11.51 3.79
C HIS A 852 0.71 12.11 3.04
N GLN A 853 0.52 13.29 2.43
CA GLN A 853 1.52 14.01 1.67
C GLN A 853 2.67 14.44 2.59
N LYS A 854 3.85 13.87 2.34
CA LYS A 854 5.10 14.24 2.99
C LYS A 854 5.93 15.00 1.96
N PHE A 855 6.42 16.17 2.33
CA PHE A 855 7.36 16.94 1.52
C PHE A 855 8.72 16.98 2.21
N ALA A 856 9.78 17.02 1.41
CA ALA A 856 11.12 17.29 1.91
C ALA A 856 11.19 18.70 2.57
N PRO A 857 11.87 18.86 3.72
CA PRO A 857 12.22 20.19 4.24
C PRO A 857 13.15 20.90 3.24
N ARG A 858 12.81 22.12 2.82
CA ARG A 858 13.56 22.87 1.79
C ARG A 858 14.22 24.12 2.34
N THR A 859 15.48 24.33 1.95
CA THR A 859 16.27 25.55 2.26
C THR A 859 16.02 26.68 1.27
N ASP A 860 15.50 26.40 0.06
CA ASP A 860 15.18 27.40 -0.96
C ASP A 860 13.86 28.16 -0.72
N GLY A 861 13.22 27.95 0.44
CA GLY A 861 12.00 28.63 0.86
C GLY A 861 10.74 28.21 0.10
N LYS A 862 10.81 27.32 -0.90
CA LYS A 862 9.63 26.84 -1.63
C LYS A 862 8.72 26.04 -0.72
N LYS A 863 7.45 26.41 -0.70
CA LYS A 863 6.37 25.77 0.07
C LYS A 863 5.33 25.19 -0.89
N PRO A 864 4.66 24.09 -0.52
CA PRO A 864 3.59 23.56 -1.34
C PRO A 864 2.37 24.50 -1.33
N THR A 865 1.68 24.62 -2.46
CA THR A 865 0.46 25.40 -2.63
C THR A 865 -0.74 24.47 -2.82
N LEU A 866 -1.94 24.92 -2.47
CA LEU A 866 -3.16 24.13 -2.68
C LEU A 866 -3.62 24.27 -4.14
N VAL A 867 -3.55 23.18 -4.90
CA VAL A 867 -3.97 23.11 -6.31
C VAL A 867 -5.02 22.00 -6.44
N ASP A 868 -6.25 22.38 -6.78
CA ASP A 868 -7.40 21.48 -6.87
C ASP A 868 -7.60 20.64 -5.58
N GLY A 869 -7.51 21.30 -4.42
CA GLY A 869 -7.66 20.65 -3.11
C GLY A 869 -6.58 19.62 -2.78
N VAL A 870 -5.38 19.77 -3.36
CA VAL A 870 -4.21 18.91 -3.12
C VAL A 870 -3.00 19.82 -2.92
N LEU A 871 -2.23 19.63 -1.85
CA LEU A 871 -0.98 20.37 -1.70
C LEU A 871 0.01 19.89 -2.78
N ARG A 872 0.61 20.81 -3.54
CA ARG A 872 1.60 20.49 -4.57
C ARG A 872 2.80 21.41 -4.44
N MET A 873 3.99 20.85 -4.61
CA MET A 873 5.19 21.65 -4.85
C MET A 873 5.25 22.08 -6.33
N PRO A 874 6.08 23.10 -6.67
CA PRO A 874 6.41 23.42 -8.05
C PRO A 874 6.96 22.21 -8.82
N GLU A 875 6.66 22.16 -10.13
CA GLU A 875 7.15 21.13 -11.06
C GLU A 875 8.69 21.12 -11.14
N GLY A 876 9.25 19.99 -11.55
CA GLY A 876 10.70 19.81 -11.73
C GLY A 876 11.52 19.73 -10.44
N LEU A 877 10.89 19.74 -9.24
CA LEU A 877 11.60 19.50 -7.99
C LEU A 877 11.81 17.99 -7.76
N PRO A 878 13.03 17.55 -7.38
CA PRO A 878 13.29 16.14 -7.08
C PRO A 878 12.45 15.67 -5.90
N GLY A 879 12.13 14.38 -5.92
CA GLY A 879 11.56 13.66 -4.79
C GLY A 879 12.67 13.11 -3.91
N GLU A 880 12.31 12.67 -2.71
CA GLU A 880 13.24 12.05 -1.77
C GLU A 880 12.80 10.65 -1.37
N ILE A 881 13.72 9.69 -1.41
CA ILE A 881 13.52 8.33 -0.89
C ILE A 881 14.44 8.09 0.31
N GLU A 882 13.87 7.63 1.43
CA GLU A 882 14.58 7.25 2.65
C GLU A 882 14.26 5.80 2.98
N CYS A 883 15.27 4.95 3.14
CA CYS A 883 15.09 3.54 3.51
C CYS A 883 15.76 3.22 4.84
N TYR A 884 14.97 2.75 5.82
CA TYR A 884 15.45 2.47 7.18
C TYR A 884 16.09 1.09 7.38
N ASP A 885 15.93 0.19 6.42
CA ASP A 885 16.61 -1.12 6.37
C ASP A 885 16.35 -1.74 4.99
N TYR A 886 17.22 -1.46 4.03
CA TYR A 886 17.11 -2.01 2.66
C TYR A 886 17.29 -3.53 2.61
N PRO A 887 18.28 -4.15 3.31
CA PRO A 887 18.37 -5.60 3.47
C PRO A 887 17.07 -6.27 3.93
N LEU A 888 16.40 -5.72 4.95
CA LEU A 888 15.12 -6.24 5.44
C LEU A 888 14.03 -6.10 4.37
N LEU A 889 13.95 -4.98 3.68
CA LEU A 889 12.98 -4.78 2.60
C LEU A 889 13.20 -5.74 1.43
N GLN A 890 14.45 -5.92 1.00
CA GLN A 890 14.83 -6.88 -0.03
C GLN A 890 14.47 -8.31 0.42
N SER A 891 14.76 -8.68 1.68
CA SER A 891 14.39 -9.98 2.22
C SER A 891 12.87 -10.25 2.15
N PHE A 892 12.03 -9.22 2.32
CA PHE A 892 10.58 -9.36 2.15
C PHE A 892 10.12 -9.45 0.71
N LEU A 893 10.84 -8.85 -0.23
CA LEU A 893 10.48 -8.93 -1.64
C LEU A 893 10.94 -10.23 -2.30
N VAL A 894 12.01 -10.83 -1.78
CA VAL A 894 12.57 -12.10 -2.28
C VAL A 894 11.96 -13.31 -1.55
N ASN A 895 11.88 -13.28 -0.22
CA ASN A 895 11.30 -14.34 0.60
C ASN A 895 10.06 -13.83 1.34
N PHE A 896 8.89 -14.16 0.80
CA PHE A 896 7.59 -13.72 1.34
C PHE A 896 7.02 -14.61 2.46
N ALA A 897 7.55 -15.83 2.66
CA ALA A 897 6.99 -16.82 3.56
C ALA A 897 7.09 -16.37 5.04
N PRO A 898 6.07 -16.51 5.90
CA PRO A 898 6.16 -16.18 7.33
C PRO A 898 7.01 -17.18 8.15
N THR A 899 7.58 -18.20 7.50
CA THR A 899 8.32 -19.30 8.12
C THR A 899 9.70 -19.44 7.48
N GLY A 900 10.75 -19.20 8.26
CA GLY A 900 12.15 -19.33 7.81
C GLY A 900 13.02 -18.26 8.45
N ALA A 901 14.34 -18.42 8.33
CA ALA A 901 15.26 -17.31 8.58
C ALA A 901 15.23 -16.34 7.40
N ARG A 902 15.31 -15.03 7.68
CA ARG A 902 15.46 -14.00 6.66
C ARG A 902 16.93 -13.92 6.27
N ASP A 903 17.21 -14.03 4.97
CA ASP A 903 18.51 -13.66 4.43
C ASP A 903 18.53 -12.14 4.19
N PHE A 904 19.54 -11.49 4.76
CA PHE A 904 19.73 -10.05 4.64
C PHE A 904 20.83 -9.69 3.62
N LYS A 905 21.66 -10.65 3.18
CA LYS A 905 22.83 -10.39 2.31
C LYS A 905 23.69 -9.20 2.79
N VAL A 906 23.81 -9.04 4.10
CA VAL A 906 24.76 -8.12 4.75
C VAL A 906 25.37 -8.85 5.93
N GLY A 907 26.70 -8.97 5.97
CA GLY A 907 27.43 -9.62 7.07
C GLY A 907 27.48 -8.78 8.35
N LEU A 908 26.35 -8.16 8.71
CA LEU A 908 26.12 -7.53 9.99
C LEU A 908 26.05 -8.59 11.10
N GLU A 909 26.05 -8.12 12.35
CA GLU A 909 25.79 -8.97 13.52
C GLU A 909 24.30 -9.32 13.60
N GLY A 910 23.89 -10.20 12.69
CA GLY A 910 22.61 -10.89 12.72
C GLY A 910 22.70 -12.25 13.41
N PRO A 911 21.56 -12.81 13.86
CA PRO A 911 21.48 -14.15 14.46
C PRO A 911 21.53 -15.32 13.46
N THR A 912 21.63 -15.05 12.16
CA THR A 912 21.91 -16.05 11.10
C THR A 912 23.42 -16.24 10.91
N PRO A 913 23.89 -17.36 10.31
CA PRO A 913 25.29 -17.49 9.91
C PRO A 913 25.73 -16.29 9.06
N ARG A 914 26.93 -15.76 9.31
CA ARG A 914 27.48 -14.65 8.53
C ARG A 914 27.75 -15.13 7.11
N GLU A 915 27.08 -14.52 6.15
CA GLU A 915 27.60 -14.51 4.78
C GLU A 915 28.95 -13.79 4.81
N SER A 916 30.01 -14.50 4.43
CA SER A 916 31.38 -13.98 4.49
C SER A 916 31.98 -13.69 3.12
N ASP A 917 31.31 -14.14 2.05
CA ASP A 917 31.71 -13.80 0.69
C ASP A 917 31.35 -12.32 0.40
N PRO A 918 32.32 -11.46 0.03
CA PRO A 918 32.04 -10.07 -0.34
C PRO A 918 31.15 -9.93 -1.58
N ASP A 919 31.11 -10.91 -2.49
CA ASP A 919 30.26 -10.88 -3.68
C ASP A 919 28.77 -11.11 -3.34
N HIS A 920 28.48 -11.76 -2.21
CA HIS A 920 27.14 -11.92 -1.66
C HIS A 920 26.80 -10.91 -0.54
N MET A 921 27.51 -9.77 -0.49
CA MET A 921 27.24 -8.68 0.44
C MET A 921 26.75 -7.42 -0.27
N LEU A 922 25.56 -6.93 0.08
CA LEU A 922 25.04 -5.62 -0.32
C LEU A 922 25.97 -4.50 0.16
N ARG A 923 26.42 -3.67 -0.78
CA ARG A 923 27.27 -2.48 -0.57
C ARG A 923 26.73 -1.21 -1.20
N TYR A 924 25.91 -1.33 -2.23
CA TYR A 924 25.28 -0.19 -2.90
C TYR A 924 23.83 -0.48 -3.23
N VAL A 925 23.09 0.59 -3.52
CA VAL A 925 21.72 0.57 -4.00
C VAL A 925 21.68 1.33 -5.33
N ARG A 926 21.17 0.69 -6.38
CA ARG A 926 21.01 1.30 -7.70
C ARG A 926 19.56 1.69 -7.92
N VAL A 927 19.31 2.97 -8.20
CA VAL A 927 18.00 3.45 -8.63
C VAL A 927 17.96 3.47 -10.15
N ILE A 928 16.93 2.87 -10.74
CA ILE A 928 16.77 2.77 -12.19
C ILE A 928 15.44 3.41 -12.59
N ALA A 929 15.46 4.31 -13.57
CA ALA A 929 14.29 4.78 -14.28
C ALA A 929 14.03 3.92 -15.52
N GLN A 930 12.79 3.51 -15.76
CA GLN A 930 12.41 2.91 -17.04
C GLN A 930 12.06 4.01 -18.05
N VAL A 931 12.55 3.88 -19.27
CA VAL A 931 12.12 4.77 -20.36
C VAL A 931 10.84 4.18 -20.96
N PRO A 932 9.69 4.88 -20.89
CA PRO A 932 8.43 4.34 -21.42
C PRO A 932 8.58 3.99 -22.91
N PRO A 933 8.23 2.77 -23.34
CA PRO A 933 8.37 2.37 -24.73
C PRO A 933 7.18 2.84 -25.58
N THR A 934 7.46 3.13 -26.84
CA THR A 934 6.46 3.42 -27.88
C THR A 934 6.00 2.15 -28.59
N ARG A 935 4.85 2.21 -29.29
CA ARG A 935 4.27 1.09 -30.05
C ARG A 935 5.28 0.35 -30.91
N ASP A 936 6.01 1.11 -31.72
CA ASP A 936 7.00 0.62 -32.70
C ASP A 936 8.19 -0.10 -32.06
N GLU A 937 8.54 0.27 -30.82
CA GLU A 937 9.72 -0.26 -30.13
C GLU A 937 9.45 -1.60 -29.46
N VAL A 938 8.18 -1.90 -29.13
CA VAL A 938 7.73 -3.15 -28.51
C VAL A 938 6.86 -4.03 -29.41
N GLN A 939 6.80 -3.75 -30.73
CA GLN A 939 6.29 -4.75 -31.66
C GLN A 939 7.22 -5.97 -31.65
N PRO A 940 6.69 -7.19 -31.46
CA PRO A 940 7.51 -8.40 -31.49
C PRO A 940 8.09 -8.61 -32.90
N ILE A 941 9.35 -9.03 -32.97
CA ILE A 941 10.02 -9.33 -34.24
C ILE A 941 10.04 -10.84 -34.52
N SER A 942 9.81 -11.24 -35.76
CA SER A 942 9.84 -12.65 -36.17
C SER A 942 11.28 -13.15 -36.36
N GLY A 943 11.74 -13.96 -35.41
CA GLY A 943 12.96 -14.75 -35.55
C GLY A 943 12.74 -16.01 -36.39
N ASP A 944 13.82 -16.50 -37.00
CA ASP A 944 13.84 -17.74 -37.77
C ASP A 944 14.65 -18.80 -36.98
N GLY A 945 14.12 -20.03 -36.84
CA GLY A 945 14.77 -21.13 -36.14
C GLY A 945 14.48 -21.24 -34.63
N ALA A 946 15.11 -22.21 -33.95
CA ALA A 946 14.75 -22.61 -32.58
C ALA A 946 15.08 -21.57 -31.50
N GLU A 947 16.02 -20.66 -31.76
CA GLU A 947 16.44 -19.58 -30.85
C GLU A 947 15.64 -18.26 -31.01
N ALA A 948 14.54 -18.28 -31.76
CA ALA A 948 13.64 -17.14 -31.90
C ALA A 948 12.87 -16.89 -30.58
N ASP A 949 13.31 -15.91 -29.78
CA ASP A 949 12.66 -15.54 -28.52
C ASP A 949 11.32 -14.83 -28.79
N PRO A 950 10.16 -15.33 -28.32
CA PRO A 950 8.84 -14.75 -28.60
C PRO A 950 8.61 -13.38 -27.95
N PHE A 951 9.53 -12.95 -27.08
CA PHE A 951 9.56 -11.61 -26.47
C PHE A 951 10.53 -10.65 -27.17
N ALA A 952 11.24 -11.08 -28.22
CA ALA A 952 12.19 -10.24 -28.94
C ALA A 952 11.50 -9.03 -29.60
N THR A 953 12.11 -7.86 -29.44
CA THR A 953 11.65 -6.56 -29.96
C THR A 953 12.81 -5.80 -30.61
N ALA A 954 12.54 -4.61 -31.17
CA ALA A 954 13.60 -3.70 -31.62
C ALA A 954 14.54 -3.25 -30.48
N ILE A 955 14.10 -3.31 -29.21
CA ILE A 955 14.93 -2.94 -28.05
C ILE A 955 15.88 -4.06 -27.61
N SER A 956 15.45 -5.33 -27.66
CA SER A 956 16.18 -6.45 -27.04
C SER A 956 15.73 -7.82 -27.57
N LYS A 957 16.61 -8.82 -27.51
CA LYS A 957 16.26 -10.26 -27.72
C LYS A 957 15.80 -10.87 -26.39
N GLY A 958 14.78 -10.27 -25.78
CA GLY A 958 14.20 -10.72 -24.51
C GLY A 958 13.18 -9.75 -23.93
N VAL A 959 12.85 -9.92 -22.64
CA VAL A 959 11.68 -9.27 -22.00
C VAL A 959 11.89 -7.82 -21.58
N HIS A 960 13.12 -7.30 -21.61
CA HIS A 960 13.46 -6.00 -21.03
C HIS A 960 13.38 -4.84 -22.02
N THR A 961 12.77 -3.74 -21.59
CA THR A 961 12.76 -2.46 -22.30
C THR A 961 13.95 -1.59 -21.89
N ARG A 962 14.11 -0.44 -22.57
CA ARG A 962 15.09 0.60 -22.23
C ARG A 962 15.00 1.04 -20.76
N LYS A 963 16.16 1.21 -20.13
CA LYS A 963 16.34 1.67 -18.75
C LYS A 963 17.49 2.67 -18.65
N LEU A 964 17.46 3.49 -17.60
CA LEU A 964 18.48 4.46 -17.22
C LEU A 964 18.83 4.26 -15.74
N ILE A 965 20.11 4.17 -15.42
CA ILE A 965 20.57 4.23 -14.04
C ILE A 965 20.50 5.69 -13.62
N VAL A 966 19.61 5.99 -12.67
CA VAL A 966 19.52 7.32 -12.04
C VAL A 966 20.73 7.53 -11.15
N SER A 967 21.04 6.56 -10.28
CA SER A 967 22.13 6.66 -9.31
C SER A 967 22.56 5.30 -8.76
N GLU A 968 23.79 5.23 -8.24
CA GLU A 968 24.33 4.11 -7.47
C GLU A 968 24.82 4.60 -6.10
N ILE A 969 23.92 4.56 -5.13
CA ILE A 969 24.07 5.12 -3.79
C ILE A 969 24.86 4.13 -2.91
N PRO A 970 25.92 4.55 -2.19
CA PRO A 970 26.54 3.73 -1.14
C PRO A 970 25.54 3.38 -0.05
N LEU A 971 25.46 2.10 0.33
CA LEU A 971 24.64 1.64 1.44
C LEU A 971 25.42 1.87 2.75
N GLU A 972 24.80 2.51 3.74
CA GLU A 972 25.42 2.67 5.05
C GLU A 972 25.59 1.31 5.76
N PRO A 973 26.54 1.17 6.69
CA PRO A 973 26.76 -0.10 7.39
C PRO A 973 25.52 -0.67 8.08
N ASP A 974 24.61 0.17 8.57
CA ASP A 974 23.34 -0.27 9.18
C ASP A 974 22.26 -0.73 8.17
N GLY A 975 22.56 -0.70 6.87
CA GLY A 975 21.64 -1.06 5.79
C GLY A 975 20.72 0.07 5.35
N THR A 976 21.03 1.33 5.68
CA THR A 976 20.19 2.49 5.33
C THR A 976 20.72 3.31 4.16
N PHE A 977 19.82 4.01 3.46
CA PHE A 977 20.18 5.01 2.46
C PHE A 977 19.12 6.12 2.39
N TYR A 978 19.54 7.29 1.88
CA TYR A 978 18.68 8.46 1.69
C TYR A 978 19.16 9.23 0.46
N ALA A 979 18.29 9.40 -0.53
CA ALA A 979 18.65 9.95 -1.84
C ALA A 979 17.54 10.80 -2.45
N GLN A 980 17.94 11.73 -3.31
CA GLN A 980 17.06 12.42 -4.23
C GLN A 980 16.87 11.59 -5.50
N VAL A 981 15.69 11.68 -6.10
CA VAL A 981 15.31 10.97 -7.32
C VAL A 981 14.44 11.86 -8.21
N PRO A 982 14.44 11.64 -9.54
CA PRO A 982 13.52 12.31 -10.44
C PRO A 982 12.06 11.94 -10.09
N THR A 983 11.16 12.88 -10.34
CA THR A 983 9.71 12.74 -10.10
C THR A 983 8.97 12.45 -11.38
N GLU A 984 7.74 11.95 -11.27
CA GLU A 984 6.84 11.70 -12.42
C GLU A 984 7.40 10.69 -13.44
N VAL A 985 8.33 9.84 -13.00
CA VAL A 985 8.94 8.75 -13.78
C VAL A 985 8.84 7.41 -13.04
N PRO A 986 8.80 6.28 -13.77
CA PRO A 986 8.79 4.93 -13.17
C PRO A 986 10.17 4.54 -12.65
N LEU A 987 10.26 4.28 -11.34
CA LEU A 987 11.50 3.89 -10.67
C LEU A 987 11.44 2.46 -10.10
N ILE A 988 12.56 1.74 -10.17
CA ILE A 988 12.85 0.51 -9.40
C ILE A 988 14.18 0.64 -8.66
N VAL A 989 14.44 -0.28 -7.73
CA VAL A 989 15.65 -0.35 -6.93
C VAL A 989 16.32 -1.71 -7.11
N GLN A 990 17.65 -1.73 -7.28
CA GLN A 990 18.49 -2.93 -7.28
C GLN A 990 19.44 -2.89 -6.08
N GLY A 991 19.60 -4.02 -5.40
CA GLY A 991 20.64 -4.20 -4.39
C GLY A 991 21.92 -4.68 -5.07
N LEU A 992 23.06 -4.01 -4.83
CA LEU A 992 24.32 -4.33 -5.48
C LEU A 992 25.39 -4.79 -4.50
N ASN A 993 26.26 -5.70 -4.95
CA ASN A 993 27.46 -6.09 -4.22
C ASN A 993 28.61 -5.08 -4.36
N HIS A 994 29.79 -5.40 -3.80
CA HIS A 994 30.98 -4.54 -3.87
C HIS A 994 31.46 -4.25 -5.31
N ASN A 995 31.28 -5.20 -6.24
CA ASN A 995 31.58 -5.08 -7.67
C ASN A 995 30.47 -4.40 -8.49
N LYS A 996 29.46 -3.80 -7.85
CA LYS A 996 28.29 -3.20 -8.49
C LYS A 996 27.40 -4.17 -9.30
N MET A 997 27.53 -5.48 -9.10
CA MET A 997 26.64 -6.47 -9.71
C MET A 997 25.31 -6.49 -8.96
N ALA A 998 24.20 -6.58 -9.68
CA ALA A 998 22.89 -6.74 -9.08
C ALA A 998 22.78 -8.11 -8.41
N MET A 999 22.44 -8.10 -7.11
CA MET A 999 22.09 -9.31 -6.36
C MET A 999 20.61 -9.63 -6.51
N HIS A 1000 19.74 -8.62 -6.36
CA HIS A 1000 18.30 -8.73 -6.59
C HIS A 1000 17.73 -7.40 -7.06
N SER A 1001 16.81 -7.49 -8.02
CA SER A 1001 15.97 -6.37 -8.47
C SER A 1001 14.66 -6.34 -7.68
N MET A 1002 14.29 -5.18 -7.13
CA MET A 1002 12.92 -5.00 -6.64
C MET A 1002 11.98 -4.96 -7.83
N ASN A 1003 11.22 -6.04 -8.07
CA ASN A 1003 10.17 -6.08 -9.10
C ASN A 1003 8.93 -5.26 -8.69
N ARG A 1004 9.15 -4.00 -8.28
CA ARG A 1004 8.13 -3.06 -7.85
C ARG A 1004 8.44 -1.63 -8.28
N TRP A 1005 7.72 -1.19 -9.30
CA TRP A 1005 7.63 0.21 -9.69
C TRP A 1005 7.07 1.08 -8.57
N PHE A 1006 7.75 2.20 -8.31
CA PHE A 1006 7.28 3.35 -7.55
C PHE A 1006 7.51 4.62 -8.40
N TYR A 1007 6.93 5.73 -7.96
CA TYR A 1007 7.13 7.07 -8.52
C TYR A 1007 6.85 8.07 -7.41
N LEU A 1008 7.26 9.33 -7.60
CA LEU A 1008 7.04 10.42 -6.66
C LEU A 1008 6.47 11.62 -7.41
N GLN A 1009 5.59 12.37 -6.76
CA GLN A 1009 5.19 13.71 -7.18
C GLN A 1009 6.34 14.72 -6.91
N PRO A 1010 6.37 15.89 -7.57
CA PRO A 1010 7.37 16.94 -7.30
C PRO A 1010 7.53 17.22 -5.81
N GLY A 1011 8.77 17.16 -5.30
CA GLY A 1011 9.12 17.40 -3.89
C GLY A 1011 8.53 16.43 -2.85
N GLU A 1012 7.86 15.34 -3.26
CA GLU A 1012 7.35 14.31 -2.34
C GLU A 1012 8.49 13.55 -1.66
N LYS A 1013 8.26 13.13 -0.41
CA LYS A 1013 9.16 12.27 0.35
C LYS A 1013 8.50 10.91 0.61
N LEU A 1014 9.07 9.86 0.04
CA LEU A 1014 8.68 8.46 0.27
C LEU A 1014 9.61 7.80 1.30
N THR A 1015 9.07 6.90 2.11
CA THR A 1015 9.83 6.20 3.15
C THR A 1015 9.63 4.69 3.02
N PHE A 1016 10.74 3.96 2.99
CA PHE A 1016 10.81 2.52 2.77
C PHE A 1016 11.29 1.78 4.03
N SER A 1017 10.77 0.57 4.23
CA SER A 1017 11.14 -0.32 5.33
C SER A 1017 10.89 0.25 6.74
N ILE A 1018 11.36 -0.48 7.74
CA ILE A 1018 11.43 -0.08 9.15
C ILE A 1018 12.80 -0.48 9.73
N PRO A 1019 13.30 0.18 10.79
CA PRO A 1019 14.49 -0.29 11.48
C PRO A 1019 14.31 -1.72 12.03
N ARG A 1020 15.30 -2.58 11.84
CA ARG A 1020 15.29 -3.98 12.31
C ARG A 1020 14.92 -4.14 13.79
N LYS A 1021 15.33 -3.19 14.64
CA LYS A 1021 15.05 -3.22 16.09
C LYS A 1021 13.57 -3.16 16.46
N ILE A 1022 12.72 -2.52 15.64
CA ILE A 1022 11.26 -2.45 15.88
C ILE A 1022 10.47 -3.52 15.09
N TYR A 1023 11.15 -4.36 14.31
CA TYR A 1023 10.53 -5.43 13.55
C TYR A 1023 9.67 -6.39 14.39
N PRO A 1024 10.09 -6.84 15.60
CA PRO A 1024 9.26 -7.68 16.46
C PRO A 1024 7.87 -7.06 16.72
N HIS A 1025 7.84 -5.76 17.02
CA HIS A 1025 6.63 -5.03 17.40
C HIS A 1025 5.70 -4.71 16.23
N LEU A 1026 6.27 -4.38 15.06
CA LEU A 1026 5.50 -3.88 13.93
C LEU A 1026 5.12 -4.97 12.90
N CYS A 1027 6.04 -5.88 12.58
CA CYS A 1027 5.90 -6.75 11.41
C CYS A 1027 5.97 -8.24 11.72
N SER A 1028 6.65 -8.66 12.80
CA SER A 1028 6.86 -10.08 13.10
C SER A 1028 5.57 -10.87 13.40
N GLY A 1029 4.49 -10.16 13.79
CA GLY A 1029 3.18 -10.75 13.97
C GLY A 1029 2.66 -11.43 12.69
N CYS A 1030 2.87 -10.82 11.52
CA CYS A 1030 2.43 -11.37 10.23
C CYS A 1030 3.58 -12.07 9.47
N HIS A 1031 4.80 -11.56 9.59
CA HIS A 1031 5.96 -12.04 8.82
C HIS A 1031 6.87 -13.01 9.60
N GLY A 1032 6.47 -13.48 10.79
CA GLY A 1032 7.31 -14.34 11.63
C GLY A 1032 8.56 -13.63 12.17
N SER A 1033 9.44 -14.34 12.86
CA SER A 1033 10.71 -13.75 13.33
C SER A 1033 11.76 -13.70 12.22
N LEU A 1034 12.82 -12.91 12.43
CA LEU A 1034 13.91 -12.76 11.46
C LEU A 1034 14.80 -14.02 11.37
N THR A 1035 14.76 -14.89 12.38
CA THR A 1035 15.52 -16.15 12.48
C THR A 1035 14.71 -17.41 12.14
N GLY A 1036 13.39 -17.29 12.03
CA GLY A 1036 12.47 -18.44 12.10
C GLY A 1036 12.24 -19.00 13.51
N ASN A 1037 12.91 -18.48 14.55
CA ASN A 1037 12.65 -18.80 15.95
C ASN A 1037 11.44 -18.00 16.48
N SER A 1038 10.33 -18.66 16.75
CA SER A 1038 9.06 -18.00 17.12
C SER A 1038 9.09 -17.25 18.46
N TYR A 1039 10.07 -17.47 19.34
CA TYR A 1039 10.16 -16.72 20.60
C TYR A 1039 10.59 -15.25 20.40
N GLU A 1040 11.21 -14.92 19.27
CA GLU A 1040 11.70 -13.57 18.96
C GLU A 1040 10.63 -12.64 18.36
N THR A 1041 9.41 -13.14 18.10
CA THR A 1041 8.28 -12.30 17.65
C THR A 1041 7.71 -11.42 18.76
N MET A 1042 8.10 -11.67 20.01
CA MET A 1042 7.77 -10.89 21.21
C MET A 1042 9.02 -10.18 21.75
N GLY A 1043 9.87 -9.69 20.85
CA GLY A 1043 11.16 -9.06 21.18
C GLY A 1043 11.06 -7.91 22.19
N PRO A 1044 12.17 -7.54 22.85
CA PRO A 1044 12.16 -6.54 23.92
C PRO A 1044 11.54 -5.22 23.44
N PRO A 1045 10.70 -4.55 24.26
CA PRO A 1045 10.09 -3.27 23.88
C PRO A 1045 11.18 -2.27 23.47
N ASP A 1046 11.04 -1.65 22.29
CA ASP A 1046 11.91 -0.54 21.90
C ASP A 1046 11.50 0.70 22.70
N VAL A 1047 11.98 0.77 23.94
CA VAL A 1047 11.75 1.89 24.83
C VAL A 1047 12.34 3.18 24.27
N VAL A 1048 13.39 3.12 23.43
CA VAL A 1048 14.12 4.31 22.95
C VAL A 1048 13.65 4.71 21.55
N SER A 1049 12.87 5.79 21.48
CA SER A 1049 12.23 6.31 20.25
C SER A 1049 13.17 6.81 19.15
N ALA A 1050 14.47 6.52 19.21
CA ALA A 1050 15.47 6.73 18.15
C ALA A 1050 15.25 5.85 16.90
N ALA A 1051 14.04 5.35 16.67
CA ALA A 1051 13.66 4.56 15.49
C ALA A 1051 13.71 5.37 14.17
N SER A 1052 13.78 6.70 14.22
CA SER A 1052 13.92 7.56 13.03
C SER A 1052 15.34 8.12 12.83
N GLN A 1053 16.30 7.71 13.68
CA GLN A 1053 17.70 8.10 13.55
C GLN A 1053 18.50 6.90 13.01
N VAL A 1054 18.82 6.96 11.71
CA VAL A 1054 19.64 5.96 11.01
C VAL A 1054 20.87 6.62 10.41
N MET A 1055 21.92 5.86 10.10
CA MET A 1055 23.20 6.41 9.64
C MET A 1055 23.02 7.27 8.37
N ALA A 1056 22.14 6.88 7.44
CA ALA A 1056 21.92 7.62 6.21
C ALA A 1056 21.33 9.03 6.41
N THR A 1057 20.59 9.26 7.51
CA THR A 1057 19.91 10.55 7.75
C THR A 1057 20.39 11.29 8.99
N TRP A 1058 21.23 10.71 9.84
CA TRP A 1058 21.74 11.36 11.06
C TRP A 1058 23.26 11.39 11.13
N ASP A 1059 23.81 12.56 11.44
CA ASP A 1059 25.21 12.72 11.85
C ASP A 1059 25.25 12.77 13.39
N PRO A 1060 25.77 11.71 14.07
CA PRO A 1060 25.83 11.67 15.53
C PRO A 1060 26.87 12.61 16.12
N VAL A 1061 27.88 13.04 15.33
CA VAL A 1061 28.95 13.93 15.78
C VAL A 1061 28.48 15.39 15.68
N ALA A 1062 27.96 15.79 14.52
CA ALA A 1062 27.42 17.13 14.31
C ALA A 1062 25.98 17.31 14.85
N LYS A 1063 25.37 16.26 15.40
CA LYS A 1063 24.01 16.21 15.98
C LYS A 1063 22.94 16.82 15.06
N ARG A 1064 23.03 16.56 13.75
CA ARG A 1064 22.15 17.13 12.72
C ARG A 1064 21.77 16.11 11.66
N ARG A 1065 20.73 16.42 10.88
CA ARG A 1065 20.32 15.59 9.74
C ARG A 1065 21.37 15.67 8.62
N ARG A 1066 21.68 14.54 7.99
CA ARG A 1066 22.48 14.50 6.74
C ARG A 1066 21.65 14.98 5.55
N ALA A 1067 22.31 15.52 4.54
CA ALA A 1067 21.68 15.78 3.24
C ALA A 1067 21.41 14.46 2.50
N ALA A 1068 20.42 14.46 1.61
CA ALA A 1068 20.20 13.34 0.69
C ALA A 1068 21.37 13.20 -0.29
N TYR A 1069 21.66 11.97 -0.70
CA TYR A 1069 22.55 11.72 -1.85
C TYR A 1069 21.90 12.30 -3.11
N SER A 1070 22.57 13.27 -3.76
CA SER A 1070 22.01 14.06 -4.86
C SER A 1070 22.47 13.63 -6.27
N GLY A 1071 23.31 12.60 -6.38
CA GLY A 1071 23.64 12.04 -7.70
C GLY A 1071 22.39 11.47 -8.35
N GLY A 1072 22.09 11.89 -9.59
CA GLY A 1072 20.89 11.48 -10.32
C GLY A 1072 19.74 12.49 -10.35
N GLU A 1073 19.88 13.67 -9.74
CA GLU A 1073 18.91 14.77 -9.89
C GLU A 1073 18.86 15.26 -11.36
N SER A 1074 20.04 15.42 -12.00
CA SER A 1074 20.12 15.81 -13.40
C SER A 1074 19.97 14.61 -14.33
N SER A 1075 19.14 14.75 -15.37
CA SER A 1075 19.07 13.75 -16.45
C SER A 1075 20.38 13.59 -17.23
N ALA A 1076 21.31 14.55 -17.12
CA ALA A 1076 22.66 14.42 -17.67
C ALA A 1076 23.57 13.48 -16.86
N ASP A 1077 23.23 13.19 -15.60
CA ASP A 1077 23.96 12.25 -14.74
C ASP A 1077 23.48 10.80 -14.95
N HIS A 1078 22.38 10.59 -15.69
CA HIS A 1078 21.75 9.28 -15.86
C HIS A 1078 22.58 8.41 -16.82
N ILE A 1079 22.97 7.23 -16.34
CA ILE A 1079 23.82 6.30 -17.10
C ILE A 1079 22.93 5.35 -17.92
N SER A 1080 23.09 5.44 -19.24
CA SER A 1080 22.59 4.46 -20.21
C SER A 1080 23.72 3.50 -20.58
N VAL A 1081 23.38 2.26 -20.96
CA VAL A 1081 24.30 1.36 -21.67
C VAL A 1081 23.59 0.85 -22.93
N ASP A 1082 24.09 1.20 -24.10
CA ASP A 1082 23.63 0.73 -25.42
C ASP A 1082 24.62 -0.29 -25.97
N PHE A 1083 24.12 -1.44 -26.44
CA PHE A 1083 25.01 -2.51 -26.86
C PHE A 1083 25.96 -2.09 -27.98
N ARG A 1084 25.51 -1.25 -28.92
CA ARG A 1084 26.31 -0.88 -30.10
C ARG A 1084 27.34 0.19 -29.81
N ASN A 1085 27.03 1.11 -28.89
CA ASN A 1085 27.88 2.27 -28.59
C ASN A 1085 28.84 2.02 -27.44
N ASP A 1086 28.46 1.15 -26.49
CA ASP A 1086 29.19 0.97 -25.23
C ASP A 1086 29.77 -0.45 -25.07
N VAL A 1087 29.06 -1.50 -25.52
CA VAL A 1087 29.51 -2.90 -25.36
C VAL A 1087 30.31 -3.41 -26.57
N GLN A 1088 29.79 -3.25 -27.78
CA GLN A 1088 30.43 -3.71 -29.01
C GLN A 1088 31.85 -3.17 -29.18
N PRO A 1089 32.19 -1.89 -28.86
CA PRO A 1089 33.57 -1.41 -28.95
C PRO A 1089 34.54 -2.12 -28.00
N ILE A 1090 34.07 -2.60 -26.84
CA ILE A 1090 34.87 -3.41 -25.91
C ILE A 1090 35.15 -4.78 -26.55
N LEU A 1091 34.12 -5.42 -27.11
CA LEU A 1091 34.27 -6.70 -27.82
C LEU A 1091 35.21 -6.56 -29.03
N ASP A 1092 35.08 -5.47 -29.79
CA ASP A 1092 35.89 -5.16 -30.96
C ASP A 1092 37.38 -5.01 -30.60
N ALA A 1093 37.68 -4.35 -29.48
CA ALA A 1093 39.04 -4.11 -29.02
C ALA A 1093 39.68 -5.31 -28.30
N LYS A 1094 38.90 -6.11 -27.55
CA LYS A 1094 39.41 -7.06 -26.55
C LYS A 1094 39.07 -8.53 -26.83
N CYS A 1095 38.06 -8.82 -27.65
CA CYS A 1095 37.52 -10.18 -27.80
C CYS A 1095 37.57 -10.71 -29.24
N ILE A 1096 37.31 -9.89 -30.26
CA ILE A 1096 37.20 -10.35 -31.66
C ILE A 1096 38.48 -11.01 -32.18
N SER A 1097 39.67 -10.61 -31.71
CA SER A 1097 40.94 -11.21 -32.15
C SER A 1097 41.02 -12.73 -31.97
N CYS A 1098 40.27 -13.30 -31.03
CA CYS A 1098 40.10 -14.74 -30.82
C CYS A 1098 38.67 -15.23 -31.10
N HIS A 1099 37.65 -14.36 -31.00
CA HIS A 1099 36.23 -14.69 -31.17
C HIS A 1099 35.60 -14.05 -32.43
N ASP A 1100 36.25 -14.18 -33.59
CA ASP A 1100 35.71 -13.73 -34.89
C ASP A 1100 34.83 -14.79 -35.59
N GLY A 1101 34.53 -15.89 -34.90
CA GLY A 1101 33.83 -17.06 -35.44
C GLY A 1101 34.70 -18.03 -36.24
N SER A 1102 36.01 -17.80 -36.36
CA SER A 1102 36.95 -18.68 -37.05
C SER A 1102 37.91 -19.40 -36.10
N GLY A 1103 38.25 -20.65 -36.43
CA GLY A 1103 39.19 -21.46 -35.65
C GLY A 1103 38.64 -22.03 -34.33
N PRO A 1104 39.43 -22.89 -33.65
CA PRO A 1104 39.00 -23.56 -32.42
C PRO A 1104 39.02 -22.65 -31.18
N GLU A 1105 39.86 -21.61 -31.17
CA GLU A 1105 40.02 -20.68 -30.04
C GLU A 1105 38.75 -19.83 -29.80
N ALA A 1106 37.95 -19.60 -30.84
CA ALA A 1106 36.69 -18.86 -30.76
C ALA A 1106 35.61 -19.54 -29.88
N ALA A 1107 35.79 -20.81 -29.49
CA ALA A 1107 34.84 -21.59 -28.68
C ALA A 1107 33.39 -21.62 -29.20
N GLY A 1108 33.21 -21.41 -30.51
CA GLY A 1108 31.91 -21.30 -31.18
C GLY A 1108 31.24 -19.92 -31.09
N MET A 1109 31.92 -18.91 -30.54
CA MET A 1109 31.43 -17.53 -30.44
C MET A 1109 31.93 -16.70 -31.63
N ASP A 1110 31.02 -15.93 -32.22
CA ASP A 1110 31.34 -14.85 -33.16
C ASP A 1110 30.84 -13.55 -32.53
N LEU A 1111 31.78 -12.69 -32.14
CA LEU A 1111 31.54 -11.44 -31.42
C LEU A 1111 31.65 -10.20 -32.31
N ARG A 1112 31.57 -10.37 -33.64
CA ARG A 1112 31.63 -9.26 -34.58
C ARG A 1112 30.36 -8.41 -34.58
N GLY A 1113 30.55 -7.09 -34.63
CA GLY A 1113 29.48 -6.09 -34.82
C GLY A 1113 28.80 -6.10 -36.19
N THR A 1114 28.97 -7.16 -36.99
CA THR A 1114 28.31 -7.34 -38.28
C THR A 1114 26.79 -7.29 -38.11
N PRO A 1115 26.06 -6.40 -38.79
CA PRO A 1115 24.60 -6.35 -38.71
C PRO A 1115 23.93 -7.63 -39.20
N THR A 1116 22.87 -8.05 -38.51
CA THR A 1116 21.97 -9.13 -38.92
C THR A 1116 20.65 -8.55 -39.45
N LYS A 1117 19.61 -9.38 -39.56
CA LYS A 1117 18.24 -8.95 -39.90
C LYS A 1117 17.67 -7.94 -38.89
N HIS A 1118 18.08 -8.02 -37.62
CA HIS A 1118 17.50 -7.25 -36.51
C HIS A 1118 18.53 -6.65 -35.52
N TYR A 1119 19.71 -7.29 -35.35
CA TYR A 1119 20.71 -6.91 -34.35
C TYR A 1119 22.14 -6.94 -34.94
N THR A 1120 23.15 -7.38 -34.18
CA THR A 1120 24.47 -7.76 -34.66
C THR A 1120 24.78 -9.22 -34.30
N VAL A 1121 25.74 -9.83 -35.00
CA VAL A 1121 26.15 -11.23 -34.75
C VAL A 1121 26.63 -11.41 -33.31
N ALA A 1122 27.39 -10.45 -32.76
CA ALA A 1122 27.81 -10.47 -31.36
C ALA A 1122 26.63 -10.53 -30.37
N TYR A 1123 25.63 -9.66 -30.57
CA TYR A 1123 24.45 -9.58 -29.70
C TYR A 1123 23.69 -10.91 -29.70
N GLU A 1124 23.46 -11.47 -30.89
CA GLU A 1124 22.77 -12.76 -31.06
C GLU A 1124 23.58 -13.93 -30.49
N THR A 1125 24.91 -13.93 -30.65
CA THR A 1125 25.83 -14.93 -30.07
C THR A 1125 25.76 -14.94 -28.54
N LEU A 1126 25.80 -13.78 -27.89
CA LEU A 1126 25.68 -13.68 -26.42
C LEU A 1126 24.29 -14.10 -25.91
N HIS A 1127 23.27 -14.00 -26.75
CA HIS A 1127 21.89 -14.41 -26.46
C HIS A 1127 21.55 -15.85 -26.90
N ARG A 1128 22.55 -16.69 -27.23
CA ARG A 1128 22.31 -18.10 -27.59
C ARG A 1128 21.83 -18.90 -26.39
N LEU A 1129 20.93 -19.84 -26.65
CA LEU A 1129 20.44 -20.77 -25.64
C LEU A 1129 21.52 -21.83 -25.33
N ASN A 1130 21.52 -22.33 -24.11
CA ASN A 1130 22.39 -23.43 -23.70
C ASN A 1130 22.01 -24.74 -24.44
N GLN A 1131 20.71 -24.97 -24.60
CA GLN A 1131 20.13 -26.04 -25.42
C GLN A 1131 19.14 -25.39 -26.43
N PRO A 1132 19.56 -25.05 -27.66
CA PRO A 1132 18.71 -24.38 -28.66
C PRO A 1132 17.40 -25.11 -28.94
N GLU A 1133 17.41 -26.44 -28.96
CA GLU A 1133 16.24 -27.30 -29.16
C GLU A 1133 15.30 -27.37 -27.96
N SER A 1134 15.75 -27.03 -26.74
CA SER A 1134 14.90 -27.00 -25.54
C SER A 1134 13.85 -25.90 -25.64
N GLY A 1135 14.21 -24.77 -26.27
CA GLY A 1135 13.38 -23.58 -26.32
C GLY A 1135 13.23 -22.81 -25.02
N ASN A 1136 14.01 -23.14 -23.99
CA ASN A 1136 14.06 -22.37 -22.77
C ASN A 1136 14.73 -21.01 -23.03
N HIS A 1137 13.93 -19.99 -23.36
CA HIS A 1137 14.45 -18.65 -23.63
C HIS A 1137 15.02 -17.93 -22.39
N ALA A 1138 14.94 -18.54 -21.19
CA ALA A 1138 15.63 -18.11 -19.98
C ALA A 1138 16.99 -18.81 -19.76
N ASP A 1139 17.18 -20.04 -20.24
CA ASP A 1139 18.47 -20.77 -20.17
C ASP A 1139 19.40 -20.35 -21.32
N LYS A 1140 19.87 -19.11 -21.23
CA LYS A 1140 20.90 -18.55 -22.11
C LYS A 1140 22.29 -18.97 -21.64
N ARG A 1141 23.12 -19.38 -22.58
CA ARG A 1141 24.43 -20.01 -22.31
C ARG A 1141 25.42 -19.09 -21.60
N PHE A 1142 25.33 -17.79 -21.82
CA PHE A 1142 26.36 -16.81 -21.44
C PHE A 1142 25.88 -15.76 -20.42
N ILE A 1143 24.59 -15.40 -20.44
CA ILE A 1143 24.04 -14.29 -19.65
C ILE A 1143 22.66 -14.67 -19.07
N ASN A 1144 22.38 -14.29 -17.82
CA ASN A 1144 21.01 -14.27 -17.29
C ASN A 1144 20.41 -12.88 -17.52
N GLU A 1145 19.77 -12.67 -18.68
CA GLU A 1145 19.11 -11.42 -18.97
C GLU A 1145 17.69 -11.34 -18.40
N ARG A 1146 17.01 -12.48 -18.16
CA ARG A 1146 15.62 -12.51 -17.69
C ARG A 1146 15.50 -11.89 -16.30
N GLU A 1147 16.38 -12.27 -15.37
CA GLU A 1147 16.53 -11.58 -14.08
C GLU A 1147 17.25 -10.23 -14.21
N GLY A 1148 18.12 -10.12 -15.23
CA GLY A 1148 19.06 -9.00 -15.35
C GLY A 1148 20.11 -9.10 -14.24
N SER A 1149 20.91 -10.18 -14.27
CA SER A 1149 21.89 -10.51 -13.24
C SER A 1149 23.25 -10.82 -13.86
N ALA A 1150 24.20 -9.90 -13.69
CA ALA A 1150 25.61 -10.17 -14.00
C ALA A 1150 26.22 -11.23 -13.06
N LEU A 1151 25.66 -11.40 -11.85
CA LEU A 1151 26.13 -12.34 -10.83
C LEU A 1151 25.84 -13.80 -11.23
N GLU A 1152 24.70 -14.04 -11.88
CA GLU A 1152 24.25 -15.35 -12.37
C GLU A 1152 24.67 -15.63 -13.83
N SER A 1153 25.56 -14.81 -14.39
CA SER A 1153 25.97 -14.89 -15.80
C SER A 1153 27.33 -15.58 -15.95
N SER A 1154 27.36 -16.77 -16.56
CA SER A 1154 28.58 -17.57 -16.78
C SER A 1154 29.67 -16.81 -17.56
N LEU A 1155 29.31 -15.85 -18.42
CA LEU A 1155 30.26 -14.94 -19.07
C LEU A 1155 31.10 -14.14 -18.05
N MET A 1156 30.48 -13.66 -16.98
CA MET A 1156 31.15 -12.84 -15.97
C MET A 1156 32.09 -13.68 -15.11
N GLU A 1157 31.68 -14.89 -14.73
CA GLU A 1157 32.54 -15.86 -14.04
C GLU A 1157 33.76 -16.26 -14.89
N LYS A 1158 33.54 -16.53 -16.19
CA LYS A 1158 34.62 -16.84 -17.13
C LYS A 1158 35.61 -15.67 -17.27
N ILE A 1159 35.11 -14.45 -17.43
CA ILE A 1159 35.95 -13.23 -17.49
C ILE A 1159 36.78 -13.07 -16.21
N LEU A 1160 36.14 -13.20 -15.05
CA LEU A 1160 36.77 -12.98 -13.74
C LEU A 1160 37.61 -14.16 -13.23
N GLY A 1161 37.40 -15.35 -13.78
CA GLY A 1161 38.10 -16.57 -13.37
C GLY A 1161 37.70 -17.11 -12.01
N ARG A 1162 36.46 -16.85 -11.56
CA ARG A 1162 35.97 -17.31 -10.25
C ARG A 1162 34.46 -17.54 -10.29
N GLU A 1163 34.02 -18.50 -9.50
CA GLU A 1163 32.61 -18.80 -9.28
C GLU A 1163 31.89 -17.58 -8.68
N LEU A 1164 30.64 -17.36 -9.10
CA LEU A 1164 29.69 -16.40 -8.56
C LEU A 1164 28.39 -17.19 -8.27
N ASP A 1165 27.28 -16.87 -8.94
CA ASP A 1165 25.99 -17.57 -8.82
C ASP A 1165 25.50 -18.15 -10.17
N ALA A 1166 26.37 -18.35 -11.17
CA ALA A 1166 25.91 -18.92 -12.44
C ALA A 1166 25.49 -20.39 -12.28
N PRO A 1167 24.44 -20.87 -12.96
CA PRO A 1167 24.02 -22.28 -12.88
C PRO A 1167 25.04 -23.31 -13.41
N GLN A 1168 26.10 -22.86 -14.08
CA GLN A 1168 27.13 -23.70 -14.71
C GLN A 1168 28.46 -23.54 -13.97
N THR A 1169 28.95 -24.60 -13.34
CA THR A 1169 30.24 -24.57 -12.63
C THR A 1169 31.39 -24.15 -13.53
N LEU A 1170 32.26 -23.27 -13.03
CA LEU A 1170 33.40 -22.77 -13.79
C LEU A 1170 34.46 -23.87 -13.99
N ASP A 1171 34.74 -24.26 -15.24
CA ASP A 1171 35.74 -25.30 -15.56
C ASP A 1171 37.16 -25.05 -15.02
N THR A 1172 37.53 -23.78 -14.80
CA THR A 1172 38.88 -23.35 -14.37
C THR A 1172 38.83 -22.29 -13.26
N PRO A 1173 38.41 -22.65 -12.03
CA PRO A 1173 38.32 -21.69 -10.92
C PRO A 1173 39.71 -21.17 -10.52
N GLY A 1174 39.79 -19.88 -10.22
CA GLY A 1174 41.01 -19.16 -9.90
C GLY A 1174 41.84 -18.69 -11.12
N VAL A 1175 41.36 -18.91 -12.35
CA VAL A 1175 42.07 -18.53 -13.60
C VAL A 1175 41.19 -17.61 -14.45
N PRO A 1176 41.46 -16.29 -14.47
CA PRO A 1176 40.75 -15.33 -15.34
C PRO A 1176 40.86 -15.68 -16.83
N HIS A 1177 39.90 -15.23 -17.63
CA HIS A 1177 39.91 -15.46 -19.07
C HIS A 1177 41.21 -14.95 -19.72
N PRO A 1178 41.94 -15.79 -20.49
CA PRO A 1178 43.22 -15.41 -21.08
C PRO A 1178 43.03 -14.46 -22.27
N ALA A 1179 43.04 -13.15 -22.00
CA ALA A 1179 43.02 -12.11 -23.03
C ALA A 1179 44.43 -11.49 -23.24
N PRO A 1180 44.81 -11.13 -24.49
CA PRO A 1180 46.07 -10.41 -24.76
C PRO A 1180 46.16 -9.06 -24.04
N GLU A 1181 45.01 -8.39 -23.88
CA GLU A 1181 44.82 -7.23 -23.01
C GLU A 1181 43.59 -7.48 -22.14
N GLY A 1182 43.73 -7.43 -20.82
CA GLY A 1182 42.60 -7.56 -19.91
C GLY A 1182 41.61 -6.39 -20.01
N LEU A 1183 40.38 -6.61 -19.54
CA LEU A 1183 39.39 -5.55 -19.36
C LEU A 1183 39.80 -4.64 -18.21
N THR A 1184 39.62 -3.33 -18.40
CA THR A 1184 39.69 -2.33 -17.32
C THR A 1184 38.45 -2.42 -16.42
N GLU A 1185 38.53 -1.87 -15.21
CA GLU A 1185 37.40 -1.79 -14.28
C GLU A 1185 36.17 -1.11 -14.90
N GLN A 1186 36.36 -0.09 -15.74
CA GLN A 1186 35.28 0.62 -16.41
C GLN A 1186 34.64 -0.20 -17.55
N GLU A 1187 35.43 -0.96 -18.31
CA GLU A 1187 34.90 -1.88 -19.33
C GLU A 1187 34.11 -3.01 -18.67
N LEU A 1188 34.66 -3.61 -17.60
CA LEU A 1188 33.97 -4.63 -16.80
C LEU A 1188 32.66 -4.11 -16.21
N LEU A 1189 32.66 -2.91 -15.60
CA LEU A 1189 31.47 -2.26 -15.06
C LEU A 1189 30.42 -1.94 -16.13
N THR A 1190 30.86 -1.67 -17.37
CA THR A 1190 29.97 -1.47 -18.52
C THR A 1190 29.26 -2.76 -18.91
N LEU A 1191 29.99 -3.89 -18.94
CA LEU A 1191 29.39 -5.22 -19.16
C LEU A 1191 28.43 -5.61 -18.02
N THR A 1192 28.84 -5.44 -16.76
CA THR A 1192 28.01 -5.66 -15.57
C THR A 1192 26.70 -4.88 -15.67
N ARG A 1193 26.77 -3.56 -15.90
CA ARG A 1193 25.57 -2.71 -16.02
C ARG A 1193 24.71 -3.06 -17.23
N TRP A 1194 25.29 -3.46 -18.36
CA TRP A 1194 24.52 -3.92 -19.51
C TRP A 1194 23.68 -5.15 -19.18
N ILE A 1195 24.28 -6.17 -18.55
CA ILE A 1195 23.56 -7.39 -18.14
C ILE A 1195 22.54 -7.07 -17.04
N ASP A 1196 22.91 -6.32 -16.00
CA ASP A 1196 22.04 -5.95 -14.88
C ASP A 1196 20.81 -5.12 -15.31
N LEU A 1197 20.89 -4.40 -16.43
CA LEU A 1197 19.77 -3.68 -17.03
C LEU A 1197 18.89 -4.57 -17.94
N GLY A 1198 19.23 -5.84 -18.12
CA GLY A 1198 18.50 -6.82 -18.94
C GLY A 1198 19.06 -7.04 -20.34
N ALA A 1199 20.37 -6.80 -20.53
CA ALA A 1199 21.12 -7.03 -21.77
C ALA A 1199 20.47 -6.45 -23.05
N THR A 1200 19.88 -5.25 -22.95
CA THR A 1200 19.18 -4.61 -24.08
C THR A 1200 20.12 -4.26 -25.23
N PHE A 1201 19.63 -4.33 -26.47
CA PHE A 1201 20.36 -3.87 -27.67
C PHE A 1201 20.36 -2.34 -27.74
N LEU A 1202 19.21 -1.71 -27.48
CA LEU A 1202 19.05 -0.26 -27.41
C LEU A 1202 19.10 0.24 -25.96
N GLY A 1203 20.02 1.15 -25.67
CA GLY A 1203 20.13 1.78 -24.34
C GLY A 1203 19.06 2.84 -24.09
N GLY A 1204 18.97 3.32 -22.84
CA GLY A 1204 18.01 4.35 -22.41
C GLY A 1204 18.04 5.66 -23.22
N HIS A 1205 19.21 6.09 -23.70
CA HIS A 1205 19.35 7.33 -24.49
C HIS A 1205 19.11 7.14 -26.00
N SER A 1206 18.86 5.91 -26.49
CA SER A 1206 18.65 5.64 -27.92
C SER A 1206 17.27 6.10 -28.40
N LYS A 1207 17.24 6.93 -29.46
CA LYS A 1207 16.02 7.39 -30.14
C LYS A 1207 15.52 6.34 -31.15
N GLY A 1208 14.20 6.21 -31.30
CA GLY A 1208 13.56 5.19 -32.13
C GLY A 1208 13.76 5.36 -33.64
N LYS A 1209 14.07 4.24 -34.33
CA LYS A 1209 14.36 4.06 -35.77
C LYS A 1209 15.57 4.89 -36.30
N GLN A 1210 16.45 4.33 -37.14
CA GLN A 1210 16.18 3.38 -38.23
C GLN A 1210 16.99 2.07 -38.17
N PRO A 1211 16.40 0.94 -38.62
CA PRO A 1211 17.16 -0.15 -39.22
C PRO A 1211 17.63 0.25 -40.63
N GLY A 1212 18.91 0.04 -40.95
CA GLY A 1212 19.42 0.09 -42.33
C GLY A 1212 20.22 1.33 -42.78
N ALA A 1213 20.50 2.30 -41.89
CA ALA A 1213 21.41 3.40 -42.24
C ALA A 1213 22.88 2.95 -42.19
N PRO A 1214 23.69 3.14 -43.25
CA PRO A 1214 25.12 2.81 -43.22
C PRO A 1214 25.87 3.73 -42.24
N LEU A 1215 26.87 3.16 -41.56
CA LEU A 1215 27.70 3.83 -40.56
C LEU A 1215 28.39 5.09 -41.11
N ALA A 1216 27.79 6.26 -40.86
CA ALA A 1216 28.49 7.52 -41.00
C ALA A 1216 29.53 7.63 -39.88
N ARG A 1217 30.81 7.48 -40.22
CA ARG A 1217 31.91 7.80 -39.31
C ARG A 1217 31.73 9.24 -38.81
N ARG A 1218 31.63 9.43 -37.49
CA ARG A 1218 31.91 10.74 -36.91
C ARG A 1218 33.38 11.04 -37.15
N GLU A 1219 33.66 11.93 -38.09
CA GLU A 1219 34.96 12.57 -38.16
C GLU A 1219 35.17 13.36 -36.86
N THR A 1220 36.32 13.15 -36.24
CA THR A 1220 36.77 13.88 -35.06
C THR A 1220 37.04 15.33 -35.45
N ALA A 1221 36.19 16.24 -35.01
CA ALA A 1221 36.53 17.67 -34.96
C ALA A 1221 37.43 17.93 -33.74
N GLN A 1222 38.47 18.74 -33.95
CA GLN A 1222 39.46 19.16 -32.94
C GLN A 1222 38.88 20.16 -31.94
#